data_AF-A0A369GI20-F1
#
_entry.id   AF-A0A369GI20-F1
#
_cell.length_a   1.000
_cell.length_b   1.000
_cell.length_c   1.000
_cell.angle_alpha   90.00
_cell.angle_beta   90.00
_cell.angle_gamma   90.00
#
_symmetry.space_group_name_H-M   'P 1'
#
loop_
_entity.id
_entity.type
_entity.pdbx_description
1 polymer ?
#
loop_
_entity_poly.entity_id
_entity_poly.type
_entity_poly.pdbx_seq_one_letter_code
_entity_poly.pdbx_strand_id
1 'polypeptide(L)'
;HKIVEGGEVAIPEELLTSIADSIAAGDGVRFLTLLGQLQEAGKPETVEETVDRLRRVSTTSPMNSLHDIVALISNGLFSGSLQELLADAVGLTSGMNSQNNSNPDPPRSLYPSVNKCDAPYSIPEDRLRAAIYIPLSFSNGKKAPVILVPNAGNTGYTTYRSSFIPLLTDPKTTYADPVWLNLPAFATGDLQVYAEYVAYAIHYVASRTGRNVTLVGFGQASVTNQWALKYWPSTRTVTGSEFTVSGDYHGSMAALPSSVVLSGIGNVPALIQQWNQSHFIRSLRSHRGGSAYVPTTSVYTGFEDDMVQPQSGPRASAIIEDERGVGVTNAEVQVVCRGKPAGGFYNFASVLLNPLVHALFKDVMTNGGGKGPGKMSRLDLKTVCSSYLAPGLVLNDLLTSQKYLLVDLVSIAMNPNKTLVEPVVKPYARRDPDSAFAAGDGERVGTLLRQVTPGAKPSSVQEAVSRIQAISTANGTIENIALRISQGLFSGSIESILSPTSLADGPGSSNNNNPPPPTTIYPSVSPCDAPYTVSEQALRSAIYIPSTFTNGTKTPVIIVPIAGNTGYSEYNGNIITQLANSDYADPVWVNVPTYSIPDIQVNAEYVAYVMHYIASRTGRNVTMMSYGQGSLTTGWALKYWPSTRNVTSSDFAINGVYKGSDAVVPNTLVNVGLGAVPSIIQQKFESNFIQAFRSNGGDSAYLPSTSIYSSFYDILVQPQSGTGASAYRGDARAVGVTNAEVQVVCAGRPAGSFYDGSGLSVHPLPYALLRDAIANGGPGRLSRIDLNQVCSTYLAPGLGLENLLSTQNFLISAAVRVIPYLPKSLVEPAIKPYASVDPDGCTATT
;
A
#
# COMPACT_ATOMS: atom_id res chain seq x y z
N HIS A 1 -18.98 -44.91 9.46
CA HIS A 1 -20.32 -44.71 10.03
C HIS A 1 -20.24 -44.49 11.54
N LYS A 2 -20.32 -43.23 11.97
CA LYS A 2 -20.72 -42.85 13.34
C LYS A 2 -21.60 -41.62 13.20
N ILE A 3 -22.88 -41.76 13.50
CA ILE A 3 -23.79 -40.63 13.71
C ILE A 3 -23.41 -40.06 15.08
N VAL A 4 -22.94 -38.82 15.11
CA VAL A 4 -22.74 -38.09 16.37
C VAL A 4 -24.13 -37.61 16.83
N GLU A 5 -24.43 -37.72 18.12
CA GLU A 5 -25.71 -37.28 18.69
C GLU A 5 -26.00 -35.82 18.29
N GLY A 6 -27.05 -35.60 17.49
CA GLY A 6 -27.41 -34.28 16.95
C GLY A 6 -27.85 -34.27 15.48
N GLY A 7 -27.67 -35.36 14.74
CA GLY A 7 -28.07 -35.44 13.32
C GLY A 7 -27.02 -34.89 12.34
N GLU A 8 -25.82 -34.56 12.81
CA GLU A 8 -24.69 -34.16 11.97
C GLU A 8 -24.06 -35.38 11.27
N VAL A 9 -23.92 -35.27 9.95
CA VAL A 9 -23.18 -36.24 9.14
C VAL A 9 -21.69 -35.95 9.28
N ALA A 10 -20.92 -36.88 9.86
CA ALA A 10 -19.46 -36.77 9.89
C ALA A 10 -18.87 -36.89 8.47
N ILE A 11 -18.20 -35.84 7.99
CA ILE A 11 -17.54 -35.84 6.68
C ILE A 11 -16.14 -36.48 6.82
N PRO A 12 -15.77 -37.46 5.97
CA PRO A 12 -14.42 -38.01 5.96
C PRO A 12 -13.36 -36.95 5.63
N GLU A 13 -12.31 -36.84 6.43
CA GLU A 13 -11.20 -35.90 6.23
C GLU A 13 -10.50 -36.08 4.86
N GLU A 14 -10.44 -37.32 4.37
CA GLU A 14 -9.94 -37.65 3.03
C GLU A 14 -10.79 -37.04 1.90
N LEU A 15 -12.11 -36.94 2.10
CA LEU A 15 -13.02 -36.34 1.12
C LEU A 15 -12.83 -34.81 1.08
N LEU A 16 -12.72 -34.17 2.26
CA LEU A 16 -12.42 -32.73 2.36
C LEU A 16 -11.08 -32.39 1.69
N THR A 17 -10.06 -33.20 1.94
CA THR A 17 -8.74 -33.04 1.31
C THR A 17 -8.82 -33.19 -0.20
N SER A 18 -9.55 -34.21 -0.70
CA SER A 18 -9.75 -34.42 -2.14
C SER A 18 -10.50 -33.27 -2.81
N ILE A 19 -11.48 -32.68 -2.11
CA ILE A 19 -12.22 -31.51 -2.60
C ILE A 19 -11.29 -30.30 -2.69
N ALA A 20 -10.49 -30.04 -1.64
CA ALA A 20 -9.48 -28.97 -1.66
C ALA A 20 -8.46 -29.15 -2.79
N ASP A 21 -7.98 -30.38 -3.01
CA ASP A 21 -7.04 -30.71 -4.10
C ASP A 21 -7.66 -30.43 -5.48
N SER A 22 -8.95 -30.73 -5.68
CA SER A 22 -9.62 -30.45 -6.95
C SER A 22 -9.78 -28.96 -7.23
N ILE A 23 -9.96 -28.13 -6.19
CA ILE A 23 -9.94 -26.67 -6.28
C ILE A 23 -8.55 -26.20 -6.66
N ALA A 24 -7.51 -26.69 -5.97
CA ALA A 24 -6.12 -26.33 -6.25
C ALA A 24 -5.69 -26.73 -7.68
N ALA A 25 -6.22 -27.85 -8.20
CA ALA A 25 -5.96 -28.31 -9.56
C ALA A 25 -6.81 -27.59 -10.64
N GLY A 26 -7.81 -26.77 -10.25
CA GLY A 26 -8.77 -26.17 -11.19
C GLY A 26 -9.68 -27.20 -11.88
N ASP A 27 -9.82 -28.40 -11.32
CA ASP A 27 -10.60 -29.50 -11.89
C ASP A 27 -12.07 -29.42 -11.43
N GLY A 28 -12.84 -28.58 -12.13
CA GLY A 28 -14.25 -28.37 -11.80
C GLY A 28 -15.11 -29.63 -11.92
N VAL A 29 -14.77 -30.56 -12.82
CA VAL A 29 -15.53 -31.81 -12.97
C VAL A 29 -15.31 -32.72 -11.76
N ARG A 30 -14.05 -32.87 -11.33
CA ARG A 30 -13.71 -33.61 -10.12
C ARG A 30 -14.28 -32.95 -8.87
N PHE A 31 -14.22 -31.61 -8.77
CA PHE A 31 -14.80 -30.85 -7.67
C PHE A 31 -16.30 -31.11 -7.50
N LEU A 32 -17.08 -30.94 -8.59
CA LEU A 32 -18.53 -31.20 -8.58
C LEU A 32 -18.85 -32.68 -8.28
N THR A 33 -18.03 -33.61 -8.79
CA THR A 33 -18.19 -35.05 -8.53
C THR A 33 -17.97 -35.38 -7.06
N LEU A 34 -16.93 -34.82 -6.43
CA LEU A 34 -16.62 -35.04 -5.02
C LEU A 34 -17.67 -34.40 -4.09
N LEU A 35 -18.16 -33.20 -4.43
CA LEU A 35 -19.30 -32.61 -3.72
C LEU A 35 -20.53 -33.51 -3.77
N GLY A 36 -20.80 -34.15 -4.91
CA GLY A 36 -21.89 -35.11 -5.10
C GLY A 36 -21.81 -36.36 -4.21
N GLN A 37 -20.68 -36.60 -3.53
CA GLN A 37 -20.50 -37.71 -2.58
C GLN A 37 -20.93 -37.35 -1.15
N LEU A 38 -21.22 -36.07 -0.88
CA LEU A 38 -21.68 -35.62 0.44
C LEU A 38 -23.10 -36.14 0.72
N GLN A 39 -23.33 -36.61 1.94
CA GLN A 39 -24.65 -37.02 2.39
C GLN A 39 -25.40 -35.81 2.96
N GLU A 40 -26.58 -35.56 2.40
CA GLU A 40 -27.46 -34.47 2.80
C GLU A 40 -28.23 -34.84 4.08
N ALA A 41 -28.28 -33.93 5.05
CA ALA A 41 -29.15 -34.05 6.21
C ALA A 41 -30.59 -33.60 5.90
N GLY A 42 -31.55 -33.97 6.76
CA GLY A 42 -32.94 -33.53 6.61
C GLY A 42 -33.07 -32.01 6.64
N LYS A 43 -33.87 -31.45 5.72
CA LYS A 43 -34.13 -30.01 5.62
C LYS A 43 -34.81 -29.48 6.90
N PRO A 44 -34.51 -28.25 7.35
CA PRO A 44 -35.28 -27.61 8.41
C PRO A 44 -36.72 -27.33 7.96
N GLU A 45 -37.67 -27.38 8.91
CA GLU A 45 -39.10 -27.16 8.63
C GLU A 45 -39.55 -25.73 8.93
N THR A 46 -38.78 -24.98 9.72
CA THR A 46 -39.09 -23.62 10.15
C THR A 46 -37.94 -22.64 9.90
N VAL A 47 -38.28 -21.35 9.87
CA VAL A 47 -37.28 -20.27 9.70
C VAL A 47 -36.36 -20.21 10.92
N GLU A 48 -36.93 -20.30 12.12
CA GLU A 48 -36.21 -20.28 13.39
C GLU A 48 -35.20 -21.43 13.47
N GLU A 49 -35.63 -22.65 13.12
CA GLU A 49 -34.74 -23.80 13.07
C GLU A 49 -33.60 -23.59 12.07
N THR A 50 -33.89 -23.01 10.91
CA THR A 50 -32.87 -22.71 9.89
C THR A 50 -31.86 -21.70 10.40
N VAL A 51 -32.31 -20.62 11.04
CA VAL A 51 -31.44 -19.59 11.64
C VAL A 51 -30.57 -20.19 12.74
N ASP A 52 -31.12 -21.05 13.59
CA ASP A 52 -30.37 -21.71 14.64
C ASP A 52 -29.32 -22.69 14.09
N ARG A 53 -29.65 -23.44 13.03
CA ARG A 53 -28.69 -24.30 12.33
C ARG A 53 -27.59 -23.48 11.65
N LEU A 54 -27.93 -22.39 10.96
CA LEU A 54 -26.95 -21.48 10.34
C LEU A 54 -25.99 -20.89 11.38
N ARG A 55 -26.52 -20.43 12.51
CA ARG A 55 -25.70 -19.92 13.62
C ARG A 55 -24.70 -20.98 14.10
N ARG A 56 -25.14 -22.23 14.29
CA ARG A 56 -24.24 -23.31 14.73
C ARG A 56 -23.10 -23.52 13.76
N VAL A 57 -23.41 -23.61 12.46
CA VAL A 57 -22.40 -23.78 11.40
C VAL A 57 -21.39 -22.63 11.40
N SER A 58 -21.84 -21.38 11.55
CA SER A 58 -20.93 -20.22 11.54
C SER A 58 -20.05 -20.07 12.78
N THR A 59 -20.40 -20.70 13.91
CA THR A 59 -19.65 -20.60 15.18
C THR A 59 -18.54 -21.65 15.38
N THR A 60 -18.37 -22.61 14.47
CA THR A 60 -17.32 -23.66 14.57
C THR A 60 -16.04 -23.26 13.82
N SER A 61 -14.91 -23.11 14.53
CA SER A 61 -13.60 -22.60 14.04
C SER A 61 -12.74 -23.67 13.32
N PRO A 62 -11.78 -23.31 12.41
CA PRO A 62 -11.55 -22.04 11.75
C PRO A 62 -12.25 -21.94 10.38
N MET A 63 -12.74 -20.74 10.05
CA MET A 63 -13.42 -20.42 8.80
C MET A 63 -12.50 -20.65 7.59
N ASN A 64 -12.80 -21.70 6.84
CA ASN A 64 -12.42 -21.86 5.45
C ASN A 64 -13.73 -22.03 4.67
N SER A 65 -13.91 -21.24 3.61
CA SER A 65 -15.16 -21.24 2.81
C SER A 65 -15.60 -22.63 2.35
N LEU A 66 -14.66 -23.58 2.26
CA LEU A 66 -14.95 -24.98 1.97
C LEU A 66 -15.64 -25.71 3.12
N HIS A 67 -15.18 -25.62 4.37
CA HIS A 67 -15.86 -26.33 5.47
C HIS A 67 -17.23 -25.73 5.75
N ASP A 68 -17.40 -24.42 5.60
CA ASP A 68 -18.71 -23.78 5.77
C ASP A 68 -19.71 -24.31 4.74
N ILE A 69 -19.32 -24.43 3.48
CA ILE A 69 -20.18 -24.97 2.42
C ILE A 69 -20.50 -26.45 2.65
N VAL A 70 -19.50 -27.24 3.03
CA VAL A 70 -19.72 -28.66 3.33
C VAL A 70 -20.63 -28.78 4.56
N ALA A 71 -20.44 -27.96 5.59
CA ALA A 71 -21.29 -27.93 6.77
C ALA A 71 -22.72 -27.48 6.44
N LEU A 72 -22.92 -26.50 5.54
CA LEU A 72 -24.24 -26.11 5.04
C LEU A 72 -24.92 -27.29 4.33
N ILE A 73 -24.20 -28.03 3.46
CA ILE A 73 -24.74 -29.21 2.77
C ILE A 73 -25.10 -30.31 3.78
N SER A 74 -24.18 -30.63 4.68
CA SER A 74 -24.34 -31.66 5.71
C SER A 74 -25.35 -31.31 6.79
N ASN A 75 -25.84 -30.06 6.85
CA ASN A 75 -26.95 -29.62 7.71
C ASN A 75 -28.26 -29.36 6.95
N GLY A 76 -28.31 -29.64 5.64
CA GLY A 76 -29.51 -29.46 4.81
C GLY A 76 -29.87 -27.98 4.57
N LEU A 77 -28.91 -27.06 4.68
CA LEU A 77 -29.12 -25.61 4.66
C LEU A 77 -29.05 -25.01 3.25
N PHE A 78 -29.77 -25.62 2.31
CA PHE A 78 -29.95 -25.11 0.95
C PHE A 78 -31.29 -25.63 0.38
N SER A 79 -31.87 -24.97 -0.64
CA SER A 79 -33.13 -25.43 -1.24
C SER A 79 -32.93 -26.56 -2.27
N GLY A 80 -33.93 -27.40 -2.49
CA GLY A 80 -33.84 -28.49 -3.49
C GLY A 80 -32.82 -29.58 -3.15
N SER A 81 -32.50 -30.42 -4.14
CA SER A 81 -31.52 -31.52 -4.00
C SER A 81 -30.09 -31.09 -4.34
N LEU A 82 -29.11 -31.88 -3.90
CA LEU A 82 -27.70 -31.69 -4.29
C LEU A 82 -27.50 -31.74 -5.82
N GLN A 83 -28.24 -32.57 -6.55
CA GLN A 83 -28.20 -32.61 -8.02
C GLN A 83 -28.76 -31.32 -8.66
N GLU A 84 -29.86 -30.77 -8.14
CA GLU A 84 -30.41 -29.49 -8.61
C GLU A 84 -29.46 -28.33 -8.31
N LEU A 85 -28.77 -28.38 -7.18
CA LEU A 85 -27.76 -27.43 -6.79
C LEU A 85 -26.55 -27.44 -7.76
N LEU A 86 -26.11 -28.61 -8.20
CA LEU A 86 -25.07 -28.77 -9.22
C LEU A 86 -25.56 -28.33 -10.60
N ALA A 87 -26.82 -28.58 -10.95
CA ALA A 87 -27.42 -28.12 -12.20
C ALA A 87 -27.56 -26.59 -12.27
N ASP A 88 -27.86 -25.94 -11.14
CA ASP A 88 -27.87 -24.47 -11.01
C ASP A 88 -26.50 -23.86 -11.37
N ALA A 89 -25.40 -24.54 -11.01
CA ALA A 89 -24.04 -24.11 -11.35
C ALA A 89 -23.73 -24.21 -12.86
N VAL A 90 -24.35 -25.15 -13.58
CA VAL A 90 -24.20 -25.31 -15.04
C VAL A 90 -25.04 -24.27 -15.82
N GLY A 91 -26.14 -23.79 -15.25
CA GLY A 91 -27.05 -22.81 -15.85
C GLY A 91 -26.69 -21.32 -15.65
N LEU A 92 -25.52 -21.00 -15.10
CA LEU A 92 -25.17 -19.65 -14.63
C LEU A 92 -24.98 -18.58 -15.71
N THR A 93 -25.10 -18.89 -16.99
CA THR A 93 -24.92 -17.90 -18.09
C THR A 93 -26.04 -17.89 -19.10
N SER A 94 -27.19 -18.51 -18.82
CA SER A 94 -28.35 -18.57 -19.73
C SER A 94 -29.63 -18.03 -19.10
N GLY A 95 -30.66 -17.78 -19.91
CA GLY A 95 -31.96 -17.26 -19.43
C GLY A 95 -31.81 -15.95 -18.64
N MET A 96 -32.33 -15.92 -17.40
CA MET A 96 -32.23 -14.76 -16.51
C MET A 96 -30.80 -14.44 -16.06
N ASN A 97 -29.88 -15.41 -16.17
CA ASN A 97 -28.44 -15.25 -15.93
C ASN A 97 -27.64 -14.88 -17.18
N SER A 98 -28.30 -14.69 -18.34
CA SER A 98 -27.61 -14.37 -19.59
C SER A 98 -26.74 -13.12 -19.46
N GLN A 99 -25.48 -13.24 -19.88
CA GLN A 99 -24.50 -12.15 -20.00
C GLN A 99 -24.45 -11.59 -21.43
N ASN A 100 -25.30 -12.11 -22.33
CA ASN A 100 -25.35 -11.75 -23.75
C ASN A 100 -26.78 -11.41 -24.19
N ASN A 101 -27.38 -10.43 -23.52
CA ASN A 101 -28.75 -9.99 -23.80
C ASN A 101 -28.81 -9.10 -25.05
N SER A 102 -29.88 -9.21 -25.82
CA SER A 102 -30.15 -8.32 -26.95
C SER A 102 -31.07 -7.18 -26.50
N ASN A 103 -30.47 -6.04 -26.18
CA ASN A 103 -31.19 -4.83 -25.78
C ASN A 103 -31.16 -3.77 -26.90
N PRO A 104 -32.23 -2.98 -27.09
CA PRO A 104 -32.28 -1.95 -28.14
C PRO A 104 -31.22 -0.85 -27.93
N ASP A 105 -30.92 -0.09 -28.98
CA ASP A 105 -30.03 1.08 -28.87
C ASP A 105 -30.60 2.12 -27.88
N PRO A 106 -29.73 2.84 -27.15
CA PRO A 106 -30.18 3.88 -26.24
C PRO A 106 -30.86 5.02 -27.03
N PRO A 107 -31.89 5.70 -26.48
CA PRO A 107 -32.58 6.80 -27.17
C PRO A 107 -31.69 8.03 -27.46
N ARG A 108 -30.51 8.10 -26.87
CA ARG A 108 -29.49 9.12 -27.10
C ARG A 108 -28.11 8.48 -27.00
N SER A 109 -27.09 9.10 -27.60
CA SER A 109 -25.71 8.62 -27.50
C SER A 109 -25.21 8.64 -26.05
N LEU A 110 -24.68 7.51 -25.59
CA LEU A 110 -24.08 7.33 -24.26
C LEU A 110 -22.58 7.01 -24.34
N TYR A 111 -22.11 6.56 -25.50
CA TYR A 111 -20.74 6.13 -25.78
C TYR A 111 -20.11 7.03 -26.88
N PRO A 112 -18.81 7.39 -26.78
CA PRO A 112 -17.82 6.93 -25.80
C PRO A 112 -17.88 7.62 -24.43
N SER A 113 -18.70 8.67 -24.27
CA SER A 113 -18.90 9.35 -22.99
C SER A 113 -20.19 10.15 -22.98
N VAL A 114 -20.89 10.24 -21.84
CA VAL A 114 -22.04 11.14 -21.67
C VAL A 114 -21.60 12.57 -21.36
N ASN A 115 -20.49 12.73 -20.64
CA ASN A 115 -19.90 14.03 -20.31
C ASN A 115 -18.38 14.00 -20.49
N LYS A 116 -17.78 15.14 -20.85
CA LYS A 116 -16.32 15.30 -21.03
C LYS A 116 -15.48 14.97 -19.77
N CYS A 117 -16.10 15.01 -18.59
CA CYS A 117 -15.45 14.69 -17.31
C CYS A 117 -15.60 13.23 -16.90
N ASP A 118 -16.36 12.43 -17.66
CA ASP A 118 -16.46 10.99 -17.43
C ASP A 118 -15.15 10.30 -17.84
N ALA A 119 -14.80 9.24 -17.12
CA ALA A 119 -13.72 8.35 -17.52
C ALA A 119 -14.05 7.67 -18.86
N PRO A 120 -13.02 7.34 -19.66
CA PRO A 120 -13.22 6.59 -20.90
C PRO A 120 -13.66 5.15 -20.58
N TYR A 121 -14.60 4.63 -21.37
CA TYR A 121 -14.89 3.20 -21.41
C TYR A 121 -13.77 2.46 -22.15
N SER A 122 -13.32 1.34 -21.59
CA SER A 122 -12.42 0.38 -22.23
C SER A 122 -13.18 -0.80 -22.85
N ILE A 123 -14.44 -1.02 -22.44
CA ILE A 123 -15.31 -2.06 -22.98
C ILE A 123 -16.18 -1.53 -24.13
N PRO A 124 -16.33 -2.28 -25.24
CA PRO A 124 -17.27 -1.96 -26.31
C PRO A 124 -18.72 -1.79 -25.82
N GLU A 125 -19.45 -0.83 -26.40
CA GLU A 125 -20.83 -0.49 -26.00
C GLU A 125 -21.80 -1.67 -26.08
N ASP A 126 -21.68 -2.52 -27.12
CA ASP A 126 -22.49 -3.72 -27.28
C ASP A 126 -22.30 -4.71 -26.12
N ARG A 127 -21.06 -4.88 -25.65
CA ARG A 127 -20.73 -5.73 -24.51
C ARG A 127 -21.24 -5.14 -23.20
N LEU A 128 -21.10 -3.83 -22.98
CA LEU A 128 -21.64 -3.13 -21.81
C LEU A 128 -23.16 -3.31 -21.72
N ARG A 129 -23.84 -3.10 -22.85
CA ARG A 129 -25.30 -3.23 -22.96
C ARG A 129 -25.80 -4.66 -22.82
N ALA A 130 -25.06 -5.66 -23.33
CA ALA A 130 -25.47 -7.05 -23.29
C ALA A 130 -25.49 -7.66 -21.88
N ALA A 131 -24.75 -7.07 -20.92
CA ALA A 131 -24.76 -7.51 -19.53
C ALA A 131 -26.04 -7.12 -18.76
N ILE A 132 -26.87 -6.22 -19.31
CA ILE A 132 -28.09 -5.74 -18.66
C ILE A 132 -29.24 -6.70 -18.98
N TYR A 133 -29.82 -7.34 -17.98
CA TYR A 133 -31.04 -8.11 -18.15
C TYR A 133 -32.27 -7.25 -17.83
N ILE A 134 -33.18 -7.14 -18.79
CA ILE A 134 -34.45 -6.41 -18.64
C ILE A 134 -35.59 -7.44 -18.63
N PRO A 135 -36.28 -7.61 -17.49
CA PRO A 135 -37.41 -8.53 -17.40
C PRO A 135 -38.55 -8.15 -18.35
N LEU A 136 -39.31 -9.14 -18.83
CA LEU A 136 -40.51 -8.88 -19.64
C LEU A 136 -41.57 -8.06 -18.90
N SER A 137 -41.60 -8.14 -17.57
CA SER A 137 -42.49 -7.37 -16.70
C SER A 137 -42.05 -5.90 -16.49
N PHE A 138 -40.85 -5.52 -16.97
CA PHE A 138 -40.32 -4.17 -16.80
C PHE A 138 -41.22 -3.14 -17.50
N SER A 139 -41.77 -2.19 -16.74
CA SER A 139 -42.82 -1.30 -17.24
C SER A 139 -42.33 -0.14 -18.11
N ASN A 140 -41.02 -0.09 -18.42
CA ASN A 140 -40.38 0.97 -19.20
C ASN A 140 -40.69 2.38 -18.66
N GLY A 141 -40.48 2.59 -17.36
CA GLY A 141 -40.55 3.90 -16.71
C GLY A 141 -41.85 4.23 -15.98
N LYS A 142 -42.91 3.41 -16.07
CA LYS A 142 -44.11 3.62 -15.24
C LYS A 142 -43.79 3.50 -13.75
N LYS A 143 -42.96 2.52 -13.36
CA LYS A 143 -42.36 2.43 -12.02
C LYS A 143 -40.91 2.91 -12.03
N ALA A 144 -40.39 3.27 -10.85
CA ALA A 144 -39.03 3.76 -10.74
C ALA A 144 -38.03 2.62 -11.03
N PRO A 145 -37.07 2.80 -11.95
CA PRO A 145 -36.13 1.74 -12.29
C PRO A 145 -35.10 1.51 -11.18
N VAL A 146 -34.84 0.24 -10.88
CA VAL A 146 -33.86 -0.22 -9.89
C VAL A 146 -32.85 -1.10 -10.60
N ILE A 147 -31.56 -0.81 -10.47
CA ILE A 147 -30.48 -1.62 -11.02
C ILE A 147 -29.88 -2.45 -9.91
N LEU A 148 -30.04 -3.78 -10.00
CA LEU A 148 -29.48 -4.74 -9.07
C LEU A 148 -28.07 -5.15 -9.55
N VAL A 149 -27.05 -4.86 -8.74
CA VAL A 149 -25.63 -5.12 -9.04
C VAL A 149 -25.13 -6.27 -8.17
N PRO A 150 -24.53 -7.33 -8.74
CA PRO A 150 -24.17 -8.54 -8.02
C PRO A 150 -22.90 -8.39 -7.19
N ASN A 151 -22.71 -9.30 -6.23
CA ASN A 151 -21.43 -9.52 -5.57
C ASN A 151 -20.50 -10.39 -6.43
N ALA A 152 -19.23 -10.53 -6.01
CA ALA A 152 -18.27 -11.48 -6.57
C ALA A 152 -18.86 -12.91 -6.70
N GLY A 153 -18.34 -13.64 -7.68
CA GLY A 153 -18.66 -15.04 -7.98
C GLY A 153 -20.10 -15.31 -8.44
N ASN A 154 -20.91 -14.27 -8.66
CA ASN A 154 -22.32 -14.44 -9.00
C ASN A 154 -22.80 -13.51 -10.13
N THR A 155 -23.94 -13.86 -10.71
CA THR A 155 -24.73 -12.99 -11.59
C THR A 155 -25.74 -12.19 -10.78
N GLY A 156 -26.32 -11.14 -11.38
CA GLY A 156 -27.37 -10.33 -10.77
C GLY A 156 -28.60 -11.18 -10.39
N TYR A 157 -29.05 -12.05 -11.29
CA TYR A 157 -30.19 -12.91 -10.98
C TYR A 157 -29.87 -13.88 -9.82
N THR A 158 -28.75 -14.59 -9.84
CA THR A 158 -28.39 -15.53 -8.75
C THR A 158 -28.28 -14.83 -7.40
N THR A 159 -27.74 -13.61 -7.37
CA THR A 159 -27.63 -12.81 -6.13
C THR A 159 -28.98 -12.45 -5.53
N TYR A 160 -29.98 -12.10 -6.36
CA TYR A 160 -31.22 -11.48 -5.90
C TYR A 160 -32.49 -12.34 -6.08
N ARG A 161 -32.38 -13.56 -6.63
CA ARG A 161 -33.52 -14.45 -6.95
C ARG A 161 -34.37 -14.86 -5.74
N SER A 162 -33.83 -14.78 -4.53
CA SER A 162 -34.53 -15.11 -3.28
C SER A 162 -34.78 -13.90 -2.37
N SER A 163 -34.58 -12.67 -2.86
CA SER A 163 -34.75 -11.45 -2.06
C SER A 163 -35.46 -10.36 -2.85
N PHE A 164 -34.72 -9.48 -3.53
CA PHE A 164 -35.28 -8.32 -4.21
C PHE A 164 -36.11 -8.70 -5.45
N ILE A 165 -35.68 -9.67 -6.26
CA ILE A 165 -36.38 -10.01 -7.50
C ILE A 165 -37.83 -10.45 -7.27
N PRO A 166 -38.13 -11.45 -6.42
CA PRO A 166 -39.51 -11.90 -6.23
C PRO A 166 -40.41 -10.77 -5.69
N LEU A 167 -39.91 -9.95 -4.78
CA LEU A 167 -40.68 -8.83 -4.21
C LEU A 167 -40.91 -7.69 -5.20
N LEU A 168 -39.93 -7.35 -6.04
CA LEU A 168 -40.05 -6.24 -6.99
C LEU A 168 -40.79 -6.62 -8.27
N THR A 169 -40.84 -7.91 -8.60
CA THR A 169 -41.58 -8.42 -9.77
C THR A 169 -43.00 -8.85 -9.43
N ASP A 170 -43.38 -8.91 -8.14
CA ASP A 170 -44.76 -9.14 -7.73
C ASP A 170 -45.69 -8.09 -8.38
N PRO A 171 -46.78 -8.50 -9.05
CA PRO A 171 -47.75 -7.57 -9.64
C PRO A 171 -48.33 -6.53 -8.65
N LYS A 172 -48.33 -6.82 -7.35
CA LYS A 172 -48.77 -5.91 -6.28
C LYS A 172 -47.76 -4.81 -5.99
N THR A 173 -46.51 -4.95 -6.41
CA THR A 173 -45.47 -3.94 -6.22
C THR A 173 -45.62 -2.82 -7.24
N THR A 174 -46.01 -1.64 -6.76
CA THR A 174 -46.31 -0.46 -7.61
C THR A 174 -45.21 0.61 -7.60
N TYR A 175 -44.20 0.48 -6.75
CA TYR A 175 -43.23 1.56 -6.49
C TYR A 175 -41.93 1.46 -7.28
N ALA A 176 -41.53 0.26 -7.73
CA ALA A 176 -40.24 0.04 -8.38
C ALA A 176 -40.29 -1.12 -9.38
N ASP A 177 -39.42 -1.08 -10.39
CA ASP A 177 -39.18 -2.18 -11.32
C ASP A 177 -37.68 -2.52 -11.39
N PRO A 178 -37.30 -3.80 -11.26
CA PRO A 178 -35.91 -4.21 -11.29
C PRO A 178 -35.41 -4.47 -12.72
N VAL A 179 -34.14 -4.12 -12.94
CA VAL A 179 -33.25 -4.72 -13.93
C VAL A 179 -32.01 -5.21 -13.18
N TRP A 180 -31.29 -6.17 -13.71
CA TRP A 180 -30.08 -6.66 -13.04
C TRP A 180 -28.92 -6.83 -13.99
N LEU A 181 -27.71 -6.71 -13.43
CA LEU A 181 -26.47 -6.86 -14.17
C LEU A 181 -25.94 -8.28 -14.04
N ASN A 182 -25.75 -8.94 -15.17
CA ASN A 182 -25.04 -10.21 -15.25
C ASN A 182 -23.64 -9.89 -15.78
N LEU A 183 -22.75 -9.54 -14.85
CA LEU A 183 -21.38 -9.15 -15.17
C LEU A 183 -20.58 -10.34 -15.71
N PRO A 184 -19.73 -10.16 -16.75
CA PRO A 184 -18.91 -11.23 -17.28
C PRO A 184 -18.02 -11.87 -16.21
N ALA A 185 -17.73 -13.17 -16.37
CA ALA A 185 -16.95 -13.94 -15.39
C ALA A 185 -17.45 -13.80 -13.95
N PHE A 186 -18.78 -13.67 -13.77
CA PHE A 186 -19.43 -13.68 -12.46
C PHE A 186 -18.88 -12.60 -11.51
N ALA A 187 -18.57 -11.41 -12.02
CA ALA A 187 -18.05 -10.30 -11.21
C ALA A 187 -16.72 -10.61 -10.45
N THR A 188 -15.86 -11.50 -10.97
CA THR A 188 -14.59 -11.88 -10.31
C THR A 188 -13.32 -11.23 -10.90
N GLY A 189 -13.42 -10.57 -12.06
CA GLY A 189 -12.35 -9.78 -12.69
C GLY A 189 -12.08 -8.40 -12.06
N ASP A 190 -11.43 -7.51 -12.81
CA ASP A 190 -11.05 -6.16 -12.35
C ASP A 190 -12.29 -5.29 -12.03
N LEU A 191 -12.45 -4.86 -10.78
CA LEU A 191 -13.57 -4.04 -10.30
C LEU A 191 -13.70 -2.72 -11.06
N GLN A 192 -12.59 -2.19 -11.56
CA GLN A 192 -12.56 -0.94 -12.32
C GLN A 192 -13.20 -1.10 -13.69
N VAL A 193 -13.15 -2.32 -14.25
CA VAL A 193 -13.85 -2.70 -15.47
C VAL A 193 -15.33 -2.94 -15.17
N TYR A 194 -15.67 -3.58 -14.05
CA TYR A 194 -17.08 -3.75 -13.67
C TYR A 194 -17.79 -2.43 -13.35
N ALA A 195 -17.07 -1.43 -12.86
CA ALA A 195 -17.61 -0.09 -12.70
C ALA A 195 -18.02 0.54 -14.04
N GLU A 196 -17.40 0.16 -15.17
CA GLU A 196 -17.83 0.58 -16.50
C GLU A 196 -19.22 0.03 -16.85
N TYR A 197 -19.48 -1.23 -16.55
CA TYR A 197 -20.80 -1.86 -16.74
C TYR A 197 -21.88 -1.16 -15.90
N VAL A 198 -21.55 -0.83 -14.64
CA VAL A 198 -22.47 -0.10 -13.76
C VAL A 198 -22.72 1.32 -14.29
N ALA A 199 -21.68 2.07 -14.64
CA ALA A 199 -21.80 3.42 -15.18
C ALA A 199 -22.67 3.45 -16.46
N TYR A 200 -22.42 2.52 -17.38
CA TYR A 200 -23.20 2.40 -18.60
C TYR A 200 -24.65 2.01 -18.31
N ALA A 201 -24.89 1.04 -17.41
CA ALA A 201 -26.24 0.62 -17.04
C ALA A 201 -27.07 1.76 -16.43
N ILE A 202 -26.47 2.59 -15.58
CA ILE A 202 -27.10 3.79 -15.01
C ILE A 202 -27.63 4.69 -16.13
N HIS A 203 -26.75 5.07 -17.06
CA HIS A 203 -27.14 5.95 -18.16
C HIS A 203 -28.13 5.30 -19.11
N TYR A 204 -27.93 4.02 -19.42
CA TYR A 204 -28.76 3.26 -20.34
C TYR A 204 -30.19 3.17 -19.81
N VAL A 205 -30.38 2.68 -18.59
CA VAL A 205 -31.71 2.51 -17.98
C VAL A 205 -32.37 3.87 -17.75
N ALA A 206 -31.63 4.89 -17.29
CA ALA A 206 -32.17 6.23 -17.14
C ALA A 206 -32.63 6.83 -18.49
N SER A 207 -31.86 6.65 -19.56
CA SER A 207 -32.22 7.14 -20.89
C SER A 207 -33.45 6.44 -21.47
N ARG A 208 -33.59 5.13 -21.23
CA ARG A 208 -34.72 4.31 -21.70
C ARG A 208 -36.03 4.63 -20.99
N THR A 209 -35.95 4.98 -19.71
CA THR A 209 -37.13 5.21 -18.87
C THR A 209 -37.48 6.69 -18.70
N GLY A 210 -36.55 7.60 -19.00
CA GLY A 210 -36.68 9.03 -18.68
C GLY A 210 -36.69 9.33 -17.18
N ARG A 211 -36.24 8.39 -16.33
CA ARG A 211 -36.28 8.52 -14.86
C ARG A 211 -34.89 8.29 -14.26
N ASN A 212 -34.67 8.88 -13.09
CA ASN A 212 -33.50 8.54 -12.29
C ASN A 212 -33.60 7.10 -11.81
N VAL A 213 -32.45 6.43 -11.73
CA VAL A 213 -32.33 5.04 -11.26
C VAL A 213 -32.00 5.00 -9.77
N THR A 214 -32.37 3.91 -9.12
CA THR A 214 -31.83 3.53 -7.81
C THR A 214 -30.88 2.35 -7.98
N LEU A 215 -29.66 2.48 -7.46
CA LEU A 215 -28.69 1.38 -7.45
C LEU A 215 -28.92 0.51 -6.22
N VAL A 216 -28.96 -0.81 -6.39
CA VAL A 216 -28.93 -1.77 -5.28
C VAL A 216 -27.68 -2.62 -5.42
N GLY A 217 -26.83 -2.61 -4.41
CA GLY A 217 -25.60 -3.39 -4.36
C GLY A 217 -25.55 -4.34 -3.17
N PHE A 218 -24.92 -5.49 -3.35
CA PHE A 218 -24.60 -6.45 -2.30
C PHE A 218 -23.09 -6.72 -2.28
N GLY A 219 -22.46 -6.67 -1.10
CA GLY A 219 -21.01 -6.91 -0.97
C GLY A 219 -20.18 -5.96 -1.83
N GLN A 220 -19.31 -6.56 -2.66
CA GLN A 220 -18.44 -5.94 -3.66
C GLN A 220 -19.15 -4.87 -4.51
N ALA A 221 -20.43 -5.06 -4.80
CA ALA A 221 -21.18 -4.08 -5.60
C ALA A 221 -21.11 -2.67 -5.00
N SER A 222 -20.94 -2.54 -3.69
CA SER A 222 -20.78 -1.26 -3.02
C SER A 222 -19.56 -0.48 -3.54
N VAL A 223 -18.40 -1.11 -3.64
CA VAL A 223 -17.18 -0.48 -4.17
C VAL A 223 -17.21 -0.29 -5.67
N THR A 224 -17.87 -1.19 -6.41
CA THR A 224 -18.06 -1.07 -7.87
C THR A 224 -19.02 0.08 -8.21
N ASN A 225 -20.14 0.21 -7.51
CA ASN A 225 -21.08 1.32 -7.64
C ASN A 225 -20.42 2.65 -7.30
N GLN A 226 -19.72 2.70 -6.16
CA GLN A 226 -19.03 3.90 -5.70
C GLN A 226 -17.92 4.33 -6.68
N TRP A 227 -17.20 3.38 -7.28
CA TRP A 227 -16.22 3.67 -8.33
C TRP A 227 -16.87 4.27 -9.59
N ALA A 228 -18.00 3.71 -10.04
CA ALA A 228 -18.76 4.23 -11.16
C ALA A 228 -19.24 5.67 -10.89
N LEU A 229 -19.81 5.92 -9.71
CA LEU A 229 -20.24 7.26 -9.27
C LEU A 229 -19.05 8.22 -9.15
N LYS A 230 -17.88 7.75 -8.71
CA LYS A 230 -16.66 8.57 -8.60
C LYS A 230 -16.12 9.00 -9.97
N TYR A 231 -15.93 8.05 -10.90
CA TYR A 231 -15.17 8.28 -12.12
C TYR A 231 -16.01 8.53 -13.39
N TRP A 232 -17.33 8.31 -13.34
CA TRP A 232 -18.29 8.80 -14.33
C TRP A 232 -19.25 9.79 -13.66
N PRO A 233 -18.82 11.04 -13.35
CA PRO A 233 -19.62 11.98 -12.57
C PRO A 233 -21.01 12.27 -13.15
N SER A 234 -21.20 12.10 -14.47
CA SER A 234 -22.51 12.28 -15.09
C SER A 234 -23.57 11.28 -14.57
N THR A 235 -23.16 10.10 -14.09
CA THR A 235 -24.05 9.09 -13.49
C THR A 235 -24.78 9.63 -12.26
N ARG A 236 -24.16 10.54 -11.49
CA ARG A 236 -24.72 11.15 -10.28
C ARG A 236 -26.00 11.93 -10.56
N THR A 237 -26.11 12.52 -11.75
CA THR A 237 -27.27 13.35 -12.12
C THR A 237 -28.54 12.53 -12.41
N VAL A 238 -28.35 11.27 -12.78
CA VAL A 238 -29.43 10.33 -13.13
C VAL A 238 -29.54 9.17 -12.14
N THR A 239 -28.77 9.19 -11.06
CA THR A 239 -28.88 8.25 -9.94
C THR A 239 -29.54 8.97 -8.78
N GLY A 240 -30.76 8.56 -8.43
CA GLY A 240 -31.52 9.21 -7.37
C GLY A 240 -31.09 8.74 -5.97
N SER A 241 -30.72 7.46 -5.83
CA SER A 241 -30.18 6.92 -4.59
C SER A 241 -29.38 5.65 -4.83
N GLU A 242 -28.52 5.33 -3.86
CA GLU A 242 -27.82 4.06 -3.75
C GLU A 242 -28.31 3.34 -2.48
N PHE A 243 -28.55 2.04 -2.59
CA PHE A 243 -28.94 1.17 -1.49
C PHE A 243 -28.00 -0.03 -1.44
N THR A 244 -27.17 -0.14 -0.42
CA THR A 244 -26.19 -1.21 -0.28
C THR A 244 -26.50 -2.12 0.90
N VAL A 245 -26.29 -3.42 0.67
CA VAL A 245 -26.45 -4.47 1.68
C VAL A 245 -25.09 -5.13 1.92
N SER A 246 -24.63 -5.18 3.17
CA SER A 246 -23.31 -5.69 3.57
C SER A 246 -22.17 -5.19 2.67
N GLY A 247 -22.13 -3.87 2.43
CA GLY A 247 -21.09 -3.25 1.61
C GLY A 247 -19.69 -3.31 2.25
N ASP A 248 -18.67 -3.14 1.42
CA ASP A 248 -17.25 -3.20 1.74
C ASP A 248 -16.51 -1.93 1.31
N TYR A 249 -17.07 -0.74 1.59
CA TYR A 249 -16.50 0.56 1.21
C TYR A 249 -15.08 0.82 1.77
N HIS A 250 -14.64 0.06 2.77
CA HIS A 250 -13.28 0.08 3.31
C HIS A 250 -12.47 -1.18 2.96
N GLY A 251 -12.98 -2.03 2.07
CA GLY A 251 -12.50 -3.38 1.83
C GLY A 251 -12.72 -4.30 3.04
N SER A 252 -12.17 -5.51 2.98
CA SER A 252 -12.29 -6.52 4.02
C SER A 252 -10.91 -6.92 4.58
N MET A 253 -10.88 -7.16 5.88
CA MET A 253 -9.80 -7.82 6.62
C MET A 253 -10.10 -9.31 6.85
N ALA A 254 -11.29 -9.79 6.45
CA ALA A 254 -11.58 -11.22 6.49
C ALA A 254 -10.49 -11.94 5.69
N ALA A 255 -10.08 -13.12 6.16
CA ALA A 255 -9.13 -13.93 5.41
C ALA A 255 -9.73 -14.17 4.02
N LEU A 256 -9.12 -13.60 2.96
CA LEU A 256 -9.44 -13.98 1.59
C LEU A 256 -9.47 -15.50 1.56
N PRO A 257 -10.52 -16.16 1.01
CA PRO A 257 -10.73 -17.59 1.12
C PRO A 257 -9.40 -18.36 1.03
N SER A 258 -8.85 -18.71 2.19
CA SER A 258 -7.43 -19.04 2.36
C SER A 258 -7.10 -20.37 1.68
N SER A 259 -8.13 -21.17 1.42
CA SER A 259 -8.11 -22.42 0.66
C SER A 259 -7.74 -22.25 -0.82
N VAL A 260 -7.76 -21.04 -1.38
CA VAL A 260 -7.32 -20.78 -2.78
C VAL A 260 -5.94 -20.09 -2.82
N VAL A 261 -5.47 -19.54 -1.69
CA VAL A 261 -4.19 -18.83 -1.58
C VAL A 261 -3.05 -19.78 -1.15
N LEU A 262 -3.35 -20.95 -0.60
CA LEU A 262 -2.37 -21.87 0.02
C LEU A 262 -1.71 -22.90 -0.93
N SER A 263 -1.54 -22.60 -2.22
CA SER A 263 -0.76 -23.44 -3.15
C SER A 263 0.16 -22.67 -4.11
N GLY A 264 0.28 -21.34 -3.95
CA GLY A 264 1.09 -20.50 -4.87
C GLY A 264 0.38 -20.11 -6.18
N ILE A 265 -0.94 -20.30 -6.27
CA ILE A 265 -1.74 -20.09 -7.50
C ILE A 265 -2.38 -18.67 -7.58
N GLY A 266 -2.48 -17.93 -6.47
CA GLY A 266 -3.12 -16.60 -6.43
C GLY A 266 -4.65 -16.63 -6.28
N ASN A 267 -5.30 -15.47 -6.30
CA ASN A 267 -6.75 -15.30 -6.16
C ASN A 267 -7.36 -14.54 -7.35
N VAL A 268 -8.70 -14.46 -7.47
CA VAL A 268 -9.34 -13.67 -8.53
C VAL A 268 -9.14 -12.16 -8.30
N PRO A 269 -8.98 -11.35 -9.35
CA PRO A 269 -8.68 -9.92 -9.24
C PRO A 269 -9.59 -9.14 -8.29
N ALA A 270 -10.91 -9.38 -8.36
CA ALA A 270 -11.89 -8.70 -7.53
C ALA A 270 -11.61 -8.88 -6.03
N LEU A 271 -11.33 -10.11 -5.59
CA LEU A 271 -11.09 -10.40 -4.18
C LEU A 271 -9.82 -9.74 -3.66
N ILE A 272 -8.75 -9.68 -4.46
CA ILE A 272 -7.53 -8.96 -4.08
C ILE A 272 -7.81 -7.45 -3.99
N GLN A 273 -8.57 -6.90 -4.93
CA GLN A 273 -8.97 -5.50 -4.90
C GLN A 273 -9.91 -5.16 -3.74
N GLN A 274 -10.68 -6.12 -3.21
CA GLN A 274 -11.52 -5.94 -2.02
C GLN A 274 -10.74 -6.01 -0.70
N TRP A 275 -9.45 -6.35 -0.71
CA TRP A 275 -8.64 -6.30 0.51
C TRP A 275 -8.53 -4.85 1.02
N ASN A 276 -8.67 -4.62 2.32
CA ASN A 276 -8.72 -3.28 2.89
C ASN A 276 -7.45 -2.43 2.66
N GLN A 277 -6.33 -3.08 2.36
CA GLN A 277 -5.05 -2.44 2.03
C GLN A 277 -4.74 -2.40 0.52
N SER A 278 -5.67 -2.82 -0.34
CA SER A 278 -5.49 -2.80 -1.79
C SER A 278 -5.28 -1.38 -2.33
N HIS A 279 -4.54 -1.20 -3.43
CA HIS A 279 -4.46 0.11 -4.09
C HIS A 279 -5.80 0.50 -4.71
N PHE A 280 -6.64 -0.45 -5.09
CA PHE A 280 -8.02 -0.17 -5.48
C PHE A 280 -8.82 0.53 -4.38
N ILE A 281 -8.89 -0.02 -3.16
CA ILE A 281 -9.65 0.59 -2.04
C ILE A 281 -9.05 1.95 -1.66
N ARG A 282 -7.71 2.05 -1.59
CA ARG A 282 -7.04 3.34 -1.35
C ARG A 282 -7.41 4.38 -2.41
N SER A 283 -7.35 4.00 -3.70
CA SER A 283 -7.69 4.88 -4.82
C SER A 283 -9.18 5.23 -4.86
N LEU A 284 -10.06 4.31 -4.49
CA LEU A 284 -11.50 4.56 -4.37
C LEU A 284 -11.76 5.60 -3.29
N ARG A 285 -11.14 5.45 -2.12
CA ARG A 285 -11.39 6.28 -0.94
C ARG A 285 -10.69 7.64 -0.98
N SER A 286 -9.60 7.79 -1.74
CA SER A 286 -8.88 9.06 -1.89
C SER A 286 -9.78 10.19 -2.40
N HIS A 287 -9.40 11.45 -2.13
CA HIS A 287 -10.12 12.63 -2.60
C HIS A 287 -11.62 12.61 -2.25
N ARG A 288 -11.93 12.31 -0.98
CA ARG A 288 -13.30 12.22 -0.44
C ARG A 288 -14.14 11.09 -1.06
N GLY A 289 -13.51 10.08 -1.64
CA GLY A 289 -14.22 8.96 -2.25
C GLY A 289 -14.77 7.96 -1.24
N GLY A 290 -14.32 8.02 0.02
CA GLY A 290 -14.94 7.33 1.17
C GLY A 290 -16.30 7.92 1.60
N SER A 291 -16.70 9.06 1.01
CA SER A 291 -18.00 9.67 1.23
C SER A 291 -18.95 9.48 0.04
N ALA A 292 -20.24 9.36 0.31
CA ALA A 292 -21.30 9.17 -0.67
C ALA A 292 -21.33 10.27 -1.74
N TYR A 293 -21.67 9.88 -2.98
CA TYR A 293 -21.84 10.80 -4.13
C TYR A 293 -23.30 11.13 -4.43
N VAL A 294 -24.20 10.27 -3.99
CA VAL A 294 -25.66 10.38 -4.11
C VAL A 294 -26.25 9.99 -2.75
N PRO A 295 -27.54 10.23 -2.48
CA PRO A 295 -28.17 9.73 -1.27
C PRO A 295 -27.96 8.22 -1.10
N THR A 296 -27.30 7.79 -0.02
CA THR A 296 -26.89 6.38 0.16
C THR A 296 -27.47 5.79 1.44
N THR A 297 -28.07 4.60 1.33
CA THR A 297 -28.52 3.78 2.47
C THR A 297 -27.71 2.51 2.51
N SER A 298 -26.87 2.35 3.52
CA SER A 298 -26.06 1.16 3.76
C SER A 298 -26.65 0.37 4.94
N VAL A 299 -27.02 -0.88 4.71
CA VAL A 299 -27.56 -1.79 5.73
C VAL A 299 -26.69 -3.03 5.81
N TYR A 300 -26.26 -3.45 7.00
CA TYR A 300 -25.29 -4.52 7.15
C TYR A 300 -25.53 -5.35 8.42
N THR A 301 -24.97 -6.56 8.43
CA THR A 301 -24.95 -7.44 9.61
C THR A 301 -23.60 -7.32 10.30
N GLY A 302 -23.60 -6.98 11.59
CA GLY A 302 -22.38 -6.95 12.40
C GLY A 302 -22.04 -8.29 13.03
N PHE A 303 -22.94 -9.28 12.92
CA PHE A 303 -22.80 -10.60 13.52
C PHE A 303 -22.27 -11.58 12.47
N GLU A 304 -20.99 -11.94 12.57
CA GLU A 304 -20.35 -12.99 11.75
C GLU A 304 -20.59 -12.82 10.23
N ASP A 305 -20.42 -11.59 9.71
CA ASP A 305 -20.26 -11.37 8.26
C ASP A 305 -18.93 -12.02 7.82
N ASP A 306 -19.01 -13.27 7.40
CA ASP A 306 -17.87 -14.15 7.10
C ASP A 306 -17.04 -13.68 5.89
N MET A 307 -17.58 -12.77 5.08
CA MET A 307 -16.94 -12.25 3.87
C MET A 307 -16.36 -10.85 4.06
N VAL A 308 -17.05 -9.98 4.81
CA VAL A 308 -16.65 -8.58 5.01
C VAL A 308 -16.39 -8.35 6.50
N GLN A 309 -15.15 -8.02 6.86
CA GLN A 309 -14.79 -7.68 8.23
C GLN A 309 -13.84 -6.47 8.30
N PRO A 310 -13.94 -5.62 9.35
CA PRO A 310 -14.99 -5.62 10.36
C PRO A 310 -16.33 -5.11 9.80
N GLN A 311 -17.46 -5.63 10.30
CA GLN A 311 -18.82 -5.13 9.97
C GLN A 311 -19.62 -4.66 11.18
N SER A 312 -18.97 -4.39 12.29
CA SER A 312 -19.61 -3.82 13.48
C SER A 312 -18.86 -2.61 14.03
N GLY A 313 -19.60 -1.74 14.70
CA GLY A 313 -19.06 -0.55 15.34
C GLY A 313 -18.57 0.53 14.36
N PRO A 314 -17.87 1.57 14.86
CA PRO A 314 -17.52 2.76 14.07
C PRO A 314 -16.55 2.51 12.91
N ARG A 315 -15.93 1.33 12.84
CA ARG A 315 -14.99 0.93 11.79
C ARG A 315 -15.58 -0.07 10.81
N ALA A 316 -16.88 -0.36 10.88
CA ALA A 316 -17.55 -1.28 9.97
C ALA A 316 -17.31 -0.85 8.51
N SER A 317 -16.92 -1.80 7.66
CA SER A 317 -16.54 -1.52 6.28
C SER A 317 -17.69 -0.93 5.46
N ALA A 318 -18.92 -1.35 5.76
CA ALA A 318 -20.15 -0.85 5.17
C ALA A 318 -20.48 0.61 5.50
N ILE A 319 -19.78 1.24 6.44
CA ILE A 319 -20.00 2.67 6.74
C ILE A 319 -19.51 3.51 5.56
N ILE A 320 -20.39 4.37 5.07
CA ILE A 320 -20.03 5.44 4.12
C ILE A 320 -20.24 6.81 4.77
N GLU A 321 -19.35 7.75 4.47
CA GLU A 321 -19.35 9.10 5.06
C GLU A 321 -20.24 10.07 4.25
N ASP A 322 -20.59 11.23 4.81
CA ASP A 322 -21.43 12.25 4.16
C ASP A 322 -20.80 13.65 4.14
N GLU A 323 -19.54 13.75 3.74
CA GLU A 323 -18.85 15.04 3.57
C GLU A 323 -19.50 15.96 2.54
N ARG A 324 -20.32 15.41 1.63
CA ARG A 324 -21.01 16.16 0.57
C ARG A 324 -22.42 16.62 0.96
N GLY A 325 -22.93 16.18 2.12
CA GLY A 325 -24.29 16.48 2.56
C GLY A 325 -25.37 15.96 1.60
N VAL A 326 -25.11 14.82 0.95
CA VAL A 326 -26.07 14.17 0.04
C VAL A 326 -27.12 13.36 0.79
N GLY A 327 -26.88 13.08 2.07
CA GLY A 327 -27.76 12.31 2.94
C GLY A 327 -27.36 10.84 2.95
N VAL A 328 -26.85 10.39 4.10
CA VAL A 328 -26.46 8.98 4.31
C VAL A 328 -27.24 8.37 5.46
N THR A 329 -27.52 7.06 5.35
CA THR A 329 -28.01 6.24 6.46
C THR A 329 -27.20 4.94 6.52
N ASN A 330 -26.49 4.73 7.63
CA ASN A 330 -25.76 3.50 7.92
C ASN A 330 -26.50 2.73 9.01
N ALA A 331 -26.86 1.46 8.76
CA ALA A 331 -27.75 0.68 9.61
C ALA A 331 -27.21 -0.73 9.88
N GLU A 332 -26.70 -0.98 11.08
CA GLU A 332 -26.40 -2.33 11.55
C GLU A 332 -27.70 -2.99 12.05
N VAL A 333 -28.10 -4.13 11.47
CA VAL A 333 -29.39 -4.76 11.77
C VAL A 333 -29.50 -5.17 13.25
N GLN A 334 -28.40 -5.62 13.87
CA GLN A 334 -28.33 -5.98 15.30
C GLN A 334 -28.43 -4.77 16.23
N VAL A 335 -28.03 -3.58 15.78
CA VAL A 335 -28.16 -2.34 16.56
C VAL A 335 -29.58 -1.81 16.46
N VAL A 336 -30.14 -1.73 15.26
CA VAL A 336 -31.48 -1.16 15.03
C VAL A 336 -32.57 -2.06 15.60
N CYS A 337 -32.47 -3.37 15.39
CA CYS A 337 -33.48 -4.35 15.82
C CYS A 337 -33.01 -5.15 17.04
N ARG A 338 -32.26 -4.53 17.96
CA ARG A 338 -31.66 -5.19 19.12
C ARG A 338 -32.67 -6.02 19.92
N GLY A 339 -32.33 -7.28 20.17
CA GLY A 339 -33.15 -8.21 20.95
C GLY A 339 -34.47 -8.63 20.28
N LYS A 340 -34.58 -8.42 18.96
CA LYS A 340 -35.72 -8.82 18.15
C LYS A 340 -35.26 -9.75 17.01
N PRO A 341 -36.16 -10.55 16.41
CA PRO A 341 -35.82 -11.46 15.31
C PRO A 341 -34.99 -10.82 14.17
N ALA A 342 -35.37 -9.64 13.70
CA ALA A 342 -34.64 -8.96 12.61
C ALA A 342 -33.25 -8.42 13.02
N GLY A 343 -32.95 -8.36 14.31
CA GLY A 343 -31.60 -8.09 14.83
C GLY A 343 -30.91 -9.35 15.36
N GLY A 344 -31.40 -10.53 14.97
CA GLY A 344 -30.84 -11.82 15.30
C GLY A 344 -29.64 -12.18 14.43
N PHE A 345 -29.44 -13.49 14.24
CA PHE A 345 -28.33 -14.01 13.43
C PHE A 345 -28.66 -13.90 11.94
N TYR A 346 -27.76 -13.28 11.19
CA TYR A 346 -27.76 -13.23 9.73
C TYR A 346 -26.31 -13.35 9.27
N ASN A 347 -25.99 -14.41 8.52
CA ASN A 347 -24.74 -14.49 7.77
C ASN A 347 -24.78 -13.58 6.54
N PHE A 348 -23.67 -13.48 5.81
CA PHE A 348 -23.55 -12.61 4.64
C PHE A 348 -24.70 -12.83 3.63
N ALA A 349 -25.04 -14.07 3.29
CA ALA A 349 -26.10 -14.36 2.31
C ALA A 349 -27.53 -14.06 2.80
N SER A 350 -27.84 -14.36 4.07
CA SER A 350 -29.19 -14.23 4.60
C SER A 350 -29.59 -12.80 4.96
N VAL A 351 -28.63 -11.87 5.14
CA VAL A 351 -28.93 -10.47 5.45
C VAL A 351 -29.74 -9.79 4.34
N LEU A 352 -29.64 -10.26 3.09
CA LEU A 352 -30.47 -9.80 1.97
C LEU A 352 -31.98 -10.01 2.19
N LEU A 353 -32.39 -10.94 3.07
CA LEU A 353 -33.77 -11.26 3.36
C LEU A 353 -34.31 -10.51 4.59
N ASN A 354 -33.44 -9.74 5.24
CA ASN A 354 -33.74 -9.08 6.50
C ASN A 354 -34.92 -8.09 6.34
N PRO A 355 -35.91 -8.08 7.26
CA PRO A 355 -37.04 -7.15 7.18
C PRO A 355 -36.64 -5.67 7.16
N LEU A 356 -35.59 -5.28 7.90
CA LEU A 356 -35.11 -3.91 7.95
C LEU A 356 -34.51 -3.47 6.60
N VAL A 357 -33.78 -4.36 5.92
CA VAL A 357 -33.25 -4.14 4.57
C VAL A 357 -34.39 -3.78 3.62
N HIS A 358 -35.43 -4.61 3.57
CA HIS A 358 -36.55 -4.37 2.65
C HIS A 358 -37.45 -3.18 3.08
N ALA A 359 -37.62 -2.94 4.37
CA ALA A 359 -38.37 -1.80 4.87
C ALA A 359 -37.69 -0.46 4.53
N LEU A 360 -36.38 -0.36 4.76
CA LEU A 360 -35.59 0.82 4.39
C LEU A 360 -35.56 1.01 2.87
N PHE A 361 -35.42 -0.07 2.09
CA PHE A 361 -35.47 0.03 0.64
C PHE A 361 -36.82 0.55 0.13
N LYS A 362 -37.94 -0.01 0.64
CA LYS A 362 -39.28 0.47 0.28
C LYS A 362 -39.45 1.94 0.67
N ASP A 363 -38.92 2.35 1.82
CA ASP A 363 -38.95 3.75 2.27
C ASP A 363 -38.15 4.67 1.35
N VAL A 364 -36.97 4.27 0.86
CA VAL A 364 -36.23 4.98 -0.19
C VAL A 364 -37.10 5.19 -1.43
N MET A 365 -37.73 4.13 -1.92
CA MET A 365 -38.48 4.19 -3.17
C MET A 365 -39.81 4.95 -3.07
N THR A 366 -40.47 4.92 -1.91
CA THR A 366 -41.79 5.51 -1.71
C THR A 366 -41.70 6.89 -1.07
N ASN A 367 -41.30 6.97 0.19
CA ASN A 367 -41.23 8.21 0.95
C ASN A 367 -40.03 9.09 0.58
N GLY A 368 -38.92 8.47 0.17
CA GLY A 368 -37.75 9.16 -0.39
C GLY A 368 -37.92 9.53 -1.87
N GLY A 369 -38.98 9.04 -2.54
CA GLY A 369 -39.21 9.23 -3.98
C GLY A 369 -38.06 8.73 -4.87
N GLY A 370 -37.22 7.83 -4.35
CA GLY A 370 -35.97 7.38 -4.96
C GLY A 370 -34.87 8.45 -5.00
N LYS A 371 -34.96 9.54 -4.21
CA LYS A 371 -34.05 10.70 -4.23
C LYS A 371 -33.43 11.04 -2.86
N GLY A 372 -33.57 10.17 -1.87
CA GLY A 372 -33.07 10.38 -0.50
C GLY A 372 -32.76 9.07 0.19
N PRO A 373 -31.97 9.06 1.28
CA PRO A 373 -31.70 7.83 2.00
C PRO A 373 -32.96 7.35 2.74
N GLY A 374 -32.99 6.05 3.03
CA GLY A 374 -33.98 5.44 3.89
C GLY A 374 -33.85 6.03 5.29
N LYS A 375 -34.96 6.23 6.00
CA LYS A 375 -34.94 6.81 7.35
C LYS A 375 -35.66 5.90 8.32
N MET A 376 -34.96 5.45 9.36
CA MET A 376 -35.54 4.63 10.41
C MET A 376 -36.74 5.31 11.09
N SER A 377 -36.74 6.64 11.20
CA SER A 377 -37.84 7.40 11.79
C SER A 377 -39.16 7.33 11.02
N ARG A 378 -39.14 6.85 9.77
CA ARG A 378 -40.34 6.62 8.94
C ARG A 378 -40.86 5.19 9.00
N LEU A 379 -40.19 4.32 9.76
CA LEU A 379 -40.53 2.90 9.87
C LEU A 379 -41.20 2.61 11.21
N ASP A 380 -42.20 1.73 11.20
CA ASP A 380 -42.65 1.06 12.42
C ASP A 380 -41.67 -0.05 12.79
N LEU A 381 -40.62 0.30 13.51
CA LEU A 381 -39.57 -0.64 13.93
C LEU A 381 -40.11 -1.78 14.81
N LYS A 382 -41.24 -1.59 15.51
CA LYS A 382 -41.83 -2.68 16.31
C LYS A 382 -42.30 -3.81 15.41
N THR A 383 -42.97 -3.47 14.31
CA THR A 383 -43.47 -4.43 13.32
C THR A 383 -42.35 -4.92 12.41
N VAL A 384 -41.48 -4.03 11.92
CA VAL A 384 -40.36 -4.41 11.04
C VAL A 384 -39.43 -5.38 11.75
N CYS A 385 -39.10 -5.15 13.02
CA CYS A 385 -38.13 -5.98 13.71
C CYS A 385 -38.70 -7.32 14.22
N SER A 386 -40.01 -7.60 14.10
CA SER A 386 -40.66 -8.75 14.76
C SER A 386 -40.55 -10.09 14.02
N SER A 387 -39.92 -10.14 12.84
CA SER A 387 -39.79 -11.34 12.00
C SER A 387 -38.33 -11.56 11.59
N TYR A 388 -37.98 -12.78 11.19
CA TYR A 388 -36.68 -13.09 10.58
C TYR A 388 -36.64 -12.80 9.08
N LEU A 389 -37.79 -12.81 8.39
CA LEU A 389 -37.88 -12.61 6.95
C LEU A 389 -38.80 -11.43 6.63
N ALA A 390 -38.42 -10.67 5.60
CA ALA A 390 -39.25 -9.59 5.08
C ALA A 390 -40.61 -10.11 4.60
N PRO A 391 -41.69 -9.30 4.72
CA PRO A 391 -43.01 -9.71 4.25
C PRO A 391 -42.99 -10.13 2.76
N GLY A 392 -43.51 -11.31 2.47
CA GLY A 392 -43.53 -11.90 1.13
C GLY A 392 -42.41 -12.91 0.87
N LEU A 393 -41.40 -12.99 1.74
CA LEU A 393 -40.38 -14.04 1.72
C LEU A 393 -40.75 -15.17 2.69
N VAL A 394 -40.35 -16.39 2.33
CA VAL A 394 -40.65 -17.63 3.07
C VAL A 394 -39.39 -18.45 3.31
N LEU A 395 -39.51 -19.56 4.06
CA LEU A 395 -38.41 -20.47 4.37
C LEU A 395 -37.61 -20.91 3.13
N ASN A 396 -38.30 -21.21 2.02
CA ASN A 396 -37.61 -21.61 0.80
C ASN A 396 -36.71 -20.51 0.22
N ASP A 397 -37.05 -19.23 0.43
CA ASP A 397 -36.18 -18.11 0.03
C ASP A 397 -34.92 -18.06 0.89
N LEU A 398 -35.05 -18.29 2.20
CA LEU A 398 -33.90 -18.40 3.10
C LEU A 398 -32.98 -19.54 2.68
N LEU A 399 -33.52 -20.74 2.40
CA LEU A 399 -32.74 -21.87 1.93
C LEU A 399 -32.14 -21.62 0.53
N THR A 400 -32.84 -20.90 -0.35
CA THR A 400 -32.34 -20.54 -1.68
C THR A 400 -31.21 -19.52 -1.58
N SER A 401 -31.27 -18.60 -0.61
CA SER A 401 -30.21 -17.62 -0.38
C SER A 401 -28.87 -18.27 -0.04
N GLN A 402 -28.88 -19.45 0.58
CA GLN A 402 -27.63 -20.14 0.91
C GLN A 402 -26.97 -20.79 -0.31
N LYS A 403 -27.71 -21.08 -1.39
CA LYS A 403 -27.13 -21.55 -2.67
C LYS A 403 -26.15 -20.54 -3.27
N TYR A 404 -26.33 -19.26 -2.97
CA TYR A 404 -25.44 -18.17 -3.36
C TYR A 404 -23.98 -18.46 -3.00
N LEU A 405 -23.71 -18.89 -1.76
CA LEU A 405 -22.35 -19.13 -1.25
C LEU A 405 -21.65 -20.27 -2.01
N LEU A 406 -22.41 -21.29 -2.41
CA LEU A 406 -21.85 -22.37 -3.23
C LEU A 406 -21.51 -21.91 -4.65
N VAL A 407 -22.40 -21.15 -5.29
CA VAL A 407 -22.14 -20.61 -6.63
C VAL A 407 -20.93 -19.68 -6.62
N ASP A 408 -20.78 -18.89 -5.55
CA ASP A 408 -19.62 -18.05 -5.31
C ASP A 408 -18.32 -18.88 -5.28
N LEU A 409 -18.29 -19.93 -4.45
CA LEU A 409 -17.14 -20.84 -4.37
C LEU A 409 -16.81 -21.47 -5.72
N VAL A 410 -17.80 -22.03 -6.41
CA VAL A 410 -17.60 -22.69 -7.72
C VAL A 410 -17.01 -21.69 -8.72
N SER A 411 -17.62 -20.52 -8.84
CA SER A 411 -17.25 -19.52 -9.83
C SER A 411 -15.87 -18.90 -9.54
N ILE A 412 -15.55 -18.64 -8.27
CA ILE A 412 -14.23 -18.16 -7.85
C ILE A 412 -13.19 -19.25 -8.05
N ALA A 413 -13.43 -20.47 -7.58
CA ALA A 413 -12.50 -21.60 -7.68
C ALA A 413 -12.18 -21.91 -9.15
N MET A 414 -13.20 -21.99 -10.00
CA MET A 414 -13.06 -22.36 -11.40
C MET A 414 -12.59 -21.23 -12.32
N ASN A 415 -12.47 -19.99 -11.83
CA ASN A 415 -11.97 -18.91 -12.67
C ASN A 415 -10.48 -19.14 -13.02
N PRO A 416 -10.12 -19.29 -14.31
CA PRO A 416 -8.72 -19.51 -14.70
C PRO A 416 -7.83 -18.28 -14.49
N ASN A 417 -8.40 -17.08 -14.37
CA ASN A 417 -7.68 -15.82 -14.21
C ASN A 417 -7.38 -15.54 -12.73
N LYS A 418 -6.53 -16.38 -12.13
CA LYS A 418 -5.96 -16.13 -10.80
C LYS A 418 -4.72 -15.24 -10.91
N THR A 419 -4.47 -14.42 -9.89
CA THR A 419 -3.33 -13.51 -9.80
C THR A 419 -2.86 -13.38 -8.35
N LEU A 420 -1.57 -13.10 -8.14
CA LEU A 420 -1.02 -12.81 -6.80
C LEU A 420 -1.03 -11.31 -6.48
N VAL A 421 -1.25 -10.48 -7.49
CA VAL A 421 -1.23 -9.03 -7.40
C VAL A 421 -2.54 -8.46 -7.93
N GLU A 422 -2.99 -7.36 -7.34
CA GLU A 422 -4.16 -6.66 -7.86
C GLU A 422 -3.89 -6.08 -9.27
N PRO A 423 -4.93 -5.97 -10.12
CA PRO A 423 -4.83 -5.21 -11.35
C PRO A 423 -4.39 -3.78 -11.09
N VAL A 424 -3.56 -3.26 -12.00
CA VAL A 424 -3.11 -1.88 -11.93
C VAL A 424 -4.32 -0.95 -11.96
N VAL A 425 -4.37 0.01 -11.02
CA VAL A 425 -5.38 1.07 -11.00
C VAL A 425 -5.46 1.75 -12.36
N LYS A 426 -6.63 2.07 -12.92
CA LYS A 426 -6.79 2.61 -14.27
C LYS A 426 -6.22 4.04 -14.34
N PRO A 427 -5.63 4.46 -15.47
CA PRO A 427 -4.98 5.77 -15.59
C PRO A 427 -5.85 6.97 -15.17
N TYR A 428 -7.15 6.93 -15.44
CA TYR A 428 -8.10 8.00 -15.07
C TYR A 428 -8.25 8.17 -13.54
N ALA A 429 -7.97 7.11 -12.77
CA ALA A 429 -8.01 7.07 -11.32
C ALA A 429 -6.64 7.39 -10.68
N ARG A 430 -5.56 7.39 -11.46
CA ARG A 430 -4.18 7.67 -11.02
C ARG A 430 -3.87 9.18 -10.92
N ARG A 431 -4.71 9.95 -10.22
CA ARG A 431 -4.50 11.40 -10.05
C ARG A 431 -3.59 11.77 -8.89
N ASP A 432 -3.18 10.81 -8.06
CA ASP A 432 -2.25 11.05 -6.95
C ASP A 432 -0.85 10.43 -7.17
N PRO A 433 0.20 11.02 -6.58
CA PRO A 433 1.57 10.53 -6.71
C PRO A 433 1.80 9.07 -6.26
N ASP A 434 1.11 8.57 -5.23
CA ASP A 434 1.26 7.21 -4.71
C ASP A 434 0.68 6.15 -5.67
N SER A 435 -0.41 6.50 -6.37
CA SER A 435 -1.02 5.63 -7.39
C SER A 435 -0.16 5.51 -8.66
N ALA A 436 0.57 6.57 -9.04
CA ALA A 436 1.56 6.53 -10.13
C ALA A 436 2.81 5.74 -9.72
N PHE A 437 3.23 5.90 -8.47
CA PHE A 437 4.33 5.15 -7.88
C PHE A 437 4.05 3.65 -7.83
N ALA A 438 2.86 3.26 -7.37
CA ALA A 438 2.42 1.87 -7.32
C ALA A 438 2.32 1.21 -8.70
N ALA A 439 2.21 2.00 -9.78
CA ALA A 439 2.18 1.51 -11.16
C ALA A 439 3.58 1.44 -11.81
N GLY A 440 4.66 1.80 -11.10
CA GLY A 440 6.03 1.81 -11.64
C GLY A 440 6.31 2.95 -12.61
N ASP A 441 5.39 3.92 -12.70
CA ASP A 441 5.46 5.04 -13.61
C ASP A 441 6.16 6.23 -12.93
N GLY A 442 7.47 6.09 -12.76
CA GLY A 442 8.26 7.09 -12.05
C GLY A 442 8.36 8.44 -12.77
N GLU A 443 8.20 8.46 -14.09
CA GLU A 443 8.09 9.72 -14.85
C GLU A 443 6.80 10.46 -14.50
N ARG A 444 5.68 9.72 -14.34
CA ARG A 444 4.43 10.30 -13.89
C ARG A 444 4.48 10.75 -12.43
N VAL A 445 5.17 10.03 -11.53
CA VAL A 445 5.40 10.50 -10.15
C VAL A 445 6.13 11.84 -10.15
N GLY A 446 7.22 11.96 -10.92
CA GLY A 446 7.94 13.22 -11.08
C GLY A 446 7.06 14.34 -11.64
N THR A 447 6.18 14.02 -12.60
CA THR A 447 5.22 14.97 -13.17
C THR A 447 4.17 15.40 -12.15
N LEU A 448 3.62 14.47 -11.38
CA LEU A 448 2.60 14.75 -10.36
C LEU A 448 3.18 15.57 -9.20
N LEU A 449 4.41 15.28 -8.76
CA LEU A 449 5.10 16.08 -7.76
C LEU A 449 5.37 17.52 -8.23
N ARG A 450 5.65 17.73 -9.53
CA ARG A 450 5.74 19.09 -10.13
C ARG A 450 4.40 19.82 -10.15
N GLN A 451 3.28 19.11 -10.11
CA GLN A 451 1.93 19.70 -10.11
C GLN A 451 1.43 20.02 -8.70
N VAL A 452 2.10 19.53 -7.65
CA VAL A 452 1.76 19.90 -6.27
C VAL A 452 2.01 21.39 -6.09
N THR A 453 0.96 22.13 -5.78
CA THR A 453 1.07 23.57 -5.50
C THR A 453 1.83 23.76 -4.19
N PRO A 454 2.99 24.47 -4.20
CA PRO A 454 3.74 24.72 -2.99
C PRO A 454 2.95 25.51 -1.95
N GLY A 455 3.02 25.05 -0.70
CA GLY A 455 2.43 25.76 0.43
C GLY A 455 3.22 27.00 0.82
N ALA A 456 2.61 27.81 1.71
CA ALA A 456 3.33 28.90 2.36
C ALA A 456 4.49 28.35 3.20
N LYS A 457 5.69 28.92 3.01
CA LYS A 457 6.87 28.60 3.80
C LYS A 457 6.60 28.85 5.30
N PRO A 458 7.06 27.97 6.21
CA PRO A 458 6.97 28.25 7.64
C PRO A 458 7.74 29.53 8.00
N SER A 459 7.30 30.19 9.06
CA SER A 459 7.87 31.44 9.57
C SER A 459 8.93 31.24 10.66
N SER A 460 9.01 30.04 11.25
CA SER A 460 9.94 29.70 12.32
C SER A 460 10.39 28.23 12.24
N VAL A 461 11.49 27.90 12.93
CA VAL A 461 11.98 26.53 13.08
C VAL A 461 10.92 25.66 13.77
N GLN A 462 10.28 26.17 14.81
CA GLN A 462 9.25 25.46 15.58
C GLN A 462 8.04 25.10 14.71
N GLU A 463 7.61 26.03 13.85
CA GLU A 463 6.53 25.78 12.90
C GLU A 463 6.93 24.72 11.88
N ALA A 464 8.15 24.80 11.32
CA ALA A 464 8.65 23.80 10.38
C ALA A 464 8.68 22.40 11.01
N VAL A 465 9.23 22.27 12.22
CA VAL A 465 9.28 21.00 12.96
C VAL A 465 7.88 20.45 13.24
N SER A 466 6.93 21.31 13.64
CA SER A 466 5.55 20.89 13.89
C SER A 466 4.87 20.34 12.63
N ARG A 467 5.10 20.98 11.47
CA ARG A 467 4.58 20.49 10.18
C ARG A 467 5.23 19.18 9.76
N ILE A 468 6.56 19.04 9.94
CA ILE A 468 7.27 17.77 9.66
C ILE A 468 6.70 16.64 10.54
N GLN A 469 6.52 16.90 11.84
CA GLN A 469 5.98 15.92 12.77
C GLN A 469 4.56 15.47 12.41
N ALA A 470 3.70 16.40 11.97
CA ALA A 470 2.36 16.05 11.49
C ALA A 470 2.42 15.13 10.27
N ILE A 471 3.32 15.42 9.33
CA ILE A 471 3.51 14.62 8.10
C ILE A 471 4.02 13.23 8.42
N SER A 472 5.00 13.07 9.32
CA SER A 472 5.59 11.76 9.66
C SER A 472 4.62 10.77 10.31
N THR A 473 3.35 11.15 10.54
CA THR A 473 2.26 10.25 10.95
C THR A 473 1.39 9.74 9.79
N ALA A 474 1.60 10.25 8.57
CA ALA A 474 0.89 9.85 7.35
C ALA A 474 1.46 8.56 6.72
N ASN A 475 0.57 7.77 6.11
CA ASN A 475 0.90 6.47 5.53
C ASN A 475 1.46 6.60 4.10
N GLY A 476 2.78 6.63 3.94
CA GLY A 476 3.42 6.44 2.63
C GLY A 476 4.52 7.44 2.31
N THR A 477 5.59 6.97 1.66
CA THR A 477 6.79 7.79 1.40
C THR A 477 6.56 8.90 0.37
N ILE A 478 5.73 8.69 -0.65
CA ILE A 478 5.51 9.69 -1.72
C ILE A 478 4.45 10.70 -1.29
N GLU A 479 3.39 10.26 -0.61
CA GLU A 479 2.47 11.16 0.11
C GLU A 479 3.24 12.10 1.04
N ASN A 480 4.17 11.57 1.85
CA ASN A 480 5.01 12.39 2.74
C ASN A 480 5.80 13.47 1.99
N ILE A 481 6.27 13.18 0.78
CA ILE A 481 7.01 14.13 -0.05
C ILE A 481 6.07 15.17 -0.67
N ALA A 482 4.90 14.75 -1.17
CA ALA A 482 3.88 15.65 -1.67
C ALA A 482 3.35 16.59 -0.57
N LEU A 483 3.17 16.07 0.64
CA LEU A 483 2.80 16.85 1.82
C LEU A 483 3.90 17.83 2.22
N ARG A 484 5.18 17.47 2.13
CA ARG A 484 6.28 18.44 2.37
C ARG A 484 6.24 19.60 1.38
N ILE A 485 5.98 19.33 0.10
CA ILE A 485 5.84 20.38 -0.92
C ILE A 485 4.61 21.27 -0.61
N SER A 486 3.45 20.66 -0.37
CA SER A 486 2.20 21.39 -0.10
C SER A 486 2.19 22.13 1.23
N GLN A 487 3.09 21.78 2.16
CA GLN A 487 3.32 22.45 3.43
C GLN A 487 4.51 23.43 3.39
N GLY A 488 5.11 23.69 2.23
CA GLY A 488 6.21 24.64 2.06
C GLY A 488 7.51 24.24 2.78
N LEU A 489 7.71 22.95 3.03
CA LEU A 489 8.87 22.39 3.76
C LEU A 489 10.06 22.09 2.84
N PHE A 490 10.51 23.10 2.11
CA PHE A 490 11.67 23.03 1.23
C PHE A 490 12.29 24.44 1.05
N SER A 491 13.50 24.52 0.51
CA SER A 491 14.14 25.79 0.15
C SER A 491 14.41 25.87 -1.36
N GLY A 492 14.38 27.07 -1.93
CA GLY A 492 14.46 27.29 -3.37
C GLY A 492 13.12 27.03 -4.09
N SER A 493 13.17 26.71 -5.38
CA SER A 493 11.98 26.34 -6.17
C SER A 493 11.93 24.83 -6.41
N ILE A 494 10.73 24.27 -6.53
CA ILE A 494 10.54 22.86 -6.89
C ILE A 494 11.19 22.58 -8.24
N GLU A 495 11.09 23.49 -9.22
CA GLU A 495 11.74 23.32 -10.52
C GLU A 495 13.26 23.17 -10.39
N SER A 496 13.91 23.91 -9.47
CA SER A 496 15.34 23.82 -9.23
C SER A 496 15.75 22.50 -8.59
N ILE A 497 15.01 22.04 -7.58
CA ILE A 497 15.25 20.74 -6.91
C ILE A 497 15.07 19.59 -7.90
N LEU A 498 14.11 19.73 -8.82
CA LEU A 498 13.70 18.70 -9.76
C LEU A 498 14.45 18.74 -11.11
N SER A 499 15.33 19.71 -11.34
CA SER A 499 16.07 19.85 -12.60
C SER A 499 17.33 18.97 -12.61
N PRO A 500 17.46 18.01 -13.55
CA PRO A 500 18.69 17.21 -13.70
C PRO A 500 19.91 18.06 -14.08
N THR A 501 19.71 19.17 -14.78
CA THR A 501 20.79 20.06 -15.24
C THR A 501 21.34 20.95 -14.15
N SER A 502 20.60 21.16 -13.05
CA SER A 502 21.03 22.01 -11.93
C SER A 502 22.24 21.45 -11.16
N LEU A 503 22.50 20.13 -11.28
CA LEU A 503 23.60 19.44 -10.61
C LEU A 503 24.69 18.94 -11.58
N ALA A 504 24.51 19.13 -12.88
CA ALA A 504 25.48 18.66 -13.88
C ALA A 504 26.81 19.43 -13.81
N ASP A 505 26.74 20.71 -13.40
CA ASP A 505 27.87 21.63 -13.32
C ASP A 505 28.14 22.08 -11.87
N GLY A 506 29.37 22.52 -11.61
CA GLY A 506 29.78 23.08 -10.32
C GLY A 506 29.79 22.06 -9.18
N PRO A 507 29.45 22.46 -7.94
CA PRO A 507 29.47 21.61 -6.74
C PRO A 507 28.75 20.26 -6.84
N GLY A 508 27.71 20.16 -7.67
CA GLY A 508 26.96 18.92 -7.88
C GLY A 508 27.59 17.94 -8.87
N SER A 509 28.60 18.36 -9.63
CA SER A 509 29.10 17.61 -10.78
C SER A 509 29.82 16.33 -10.39
N SER A 510 29.60 15.26 -11.16
CA SER A 510 30.37 14.00 -11.12
C SER A 510 31.46 13.92 -12.20
N ASN A 511 31.70 15.02 -12.93
CA ASN A 511 32.65 15.10 -14.04
C ASN A 511 33.66 16.23 -13.85
N ASN A 512 34.42 16.15 -12.75
CA ASN A 512 35.40 17.15 -12.36
C ASN A 512 36.77 16.86 -12.99
N ASN A 513 37.52 17.92 -13.30
CA ASN A 513 38.88 17.81 -13.81
C ASN A 513 39.90 17.93 -12.67
N ASN A 514 40.18 16.82 -11.98
CA ASN A 514 41.20 16.77 -10.94
C ASN A 514 42.54 16.26 -11.49
N PRO A 515 43.68 16.80 -11.01
CA PRO A 515 45.00 16.35 -11.45
C PRO A 515 45.29 14.90 -11.03
N PRO A 516 46.20 14.18 -11.69
CA PRO A 516 46.64 12.86 -11.23
C PRO A 516 47.14 12.85 -9.79
N PRO A 517 46.99 11.73 -9.06
CA PRO A 517 47.51 11.60 -7.70
C PRO A 517 49.05 11.71 -7.70
N PRO A 518 49.68 12.26 -6.65
CA PRO A 518 51.13 12.38 -6.57
C PRO A 518 51.84 11.02 -6.37
N THR A 519 51.10 10.02 -5.90
CA THR A 519 51.58 8.66 -5.65
C THR A 519 50.70 7.65 -6.39
N THR A 520 51.25 6.47 -6.69
CA THR A 520 50.47 5.38 -7.30
C THR A 520 49.43 4.86 -6.32
N ILE A 521 48.15 5.02 -6.66
CA ILE A 521 47.01 4.53 -5.88
C ILE A 521 46.04 3.65 -6.68
N TYR A 522 46.34 3.43 -7.97
CA TYR A 522 45.58 2.63 -8.92
C TYR A 522 46.56 1.82 -9.79
N PRO A 523 46.28 0.54 -10.15
CA PRO A 523 45.04 -0.21 -9.91
C PRO A 523 44.88 -0.74 -8.47
N SER A 524 45.89 -0.58 -7.62
CA SER A 524 45.81 -0.93 -6.21
C SER A 524 46.92 -0.21 -5.40
N VAL A 525 46.67 0.04 -4.11
CA VAL A 525 47.70 0.48 -3.14
C VAL A 525 48.35 -0.72 -2.44
N SER A 526 47.58 -1.79 -2.19
CA SER A 526 48.04 -3.00 -1.52
C SER A 526 47.57 -4.26 -2.26
N PRO A 527 48.37 -5.34 -2.33
CA PRO A 527 47.92 -6.62 -2.86
C PRO A 527 46.64 -7.18 -2.21
N CYS A 528 46.32 -6.72 -0.99
CA CYS A 528 45.12 -7.10 -0.25
C CYS A 528 43.87 -6.26 -0.59
N ASP A 529 44.02 -5.18 -1.35
CA ASP A 529 42.88 -4.39 -1.79
C ASP A 529 42.10 -5.11 -2.90
N ALA A 530 40.78 -5.00 -2.86
CA ALA A 530 39.92 -5.47 -3.93
C ALA A 530 40.26 -4.77 -5.27
N PRO A 531 40.10 -5.47 -6.41
CA PRO A 531 40.32 -4.86 -7.70
C PRO A 531 39.24 -3.80 -7.99
N TYR A 532 39.66 -2.65 -8.51
CA TYR A 532 38.75 -1.68 -9.10
C TYR A 532 38.18 -2.22 -10.43
N THR A 533 36.88 -2.05 -10.63
CA THR A 533 36.20 -2.30 -11.91
C THR A 533 35.89 -1.00 -12.66
N VAL A 534 35.91 0.14 -11.98
CA VAL A 534 35.79 1.48 -12.55
C VAL A 534 37.17 2.02 -12.93
N SER A 535 37.27 2.72 -14.07
CA SER A 535 38.53 3.34 -14.50
C SER A 535 38.97 4.46 -13.55
N GLU A 536 40.28 4.64 -13.39
CA GLU A 536 40.84 5.71 -12.55
C GLU A 536 40.28 7.10 -12.94
N GLN A 537 40.11 7.36 -14.24
CA GLN A 537 39.57 8.63 -14.72
C GLN A 537 38.14 8.87 -14.19
N ALA A 538 37.27 7.87 -14.24
CA ALA A 538 35.89 7.99 -13.76
C ALA A 538 35.84 8.09 -12.22
N LEU A 539 36.67 7.32 -11.51
CA LEU A 539 36.83 7.43 -10.05
C LEU A 539 37.26 8.85 -9.65
N ARG A 540 38.27 9.38 -10.32
CA ARG A 540 38.85 10.71 -10.05
C ARG A 540 37.92 11.86 -10.43
N SER A 541 37.12 11.72 -11.49
CA SER A 541 36.20 12.76 -11.93
C SER A 541 35.01 12.95 -10.99
N ALA A 542 34.63 11.92 -10.23
CA ALA A 542 33.53 12.01 -9.26
C ALA A 542 33.85 12.89 -8.04
N ILE A 543 35.12 13.23 -7.82
CA ILE A 543 35.57 13.99 -6.65
C ILE A 543 35.40 15.48 -6.92
N TYR A 544 34.65 16.19 -6.07
CA TYR A 544 34.60 17.65 -6.12
C TYR A 544 35.44 18.24 -5.00
N ILE A 545 36.48 19.00 -5.36
CA ILE A 545 37.35 19.72 -4.43
C ILE A 545 36.98 21.21 -4.50
N PRO A 546 36.41 21.79 -3.43
CA PRO A 546 36.08 23.21 -3.41
C PRO A 546 37.33 24.08 -3.62
N SER A 547 37.16 25.23 -4.26
CA SER A 547 38.25 26.22 -4.41
C SER A 547 38.77 26.75 -3.06
N THR A 548 37.97 26.65 -2.00
CA THR A 548 38.32 27.02 -0.63
C THR A 548 39.08 25.91 0.13
N PHE A 549 39.27 24.73 -0.46
CA PHE A 549 39.97 23.62 0.16
C PHE A 549 41.44 23.99 0.41
N THR A 550 41.89 23.90 1.66
CA THR A 550 43.21 24.44 2.08
C THR A 550 44.37 23.47 1.87
N ASN A 551 44.13 22.41 1.10
CA ASN A 551 45.12 21.40 0.69
C ASN A 551 45.96 20.84 1.86
N GLY A 552 45.29 20.45 2.95
CA GLY A 552 45.91 19.81 4.10
C GLY A 552 46.26 20.74 5.26
N THR A 553 45.94 22.04 5.21
CA THR A 553 46.08 22.90 6.40
C THR A 553 45.07 22.49 7.48
N LYS A 554 43.81 22.26 7.06
CA LYS A 554 42.75 21.68 7.90
C LYS A 554 42.57 20.19 7.63
N THR A 555 41.90 19.48 8.54
CA THR A 555 41.61 18.05 8.36
C THR A 555 40.62 17.86 7.19
N PRO A 556 40.97 17.08 6.14
CA PRO A 556 40.03 16.78 5.07
C PRO A 556 38.88 15.91 5.56
N VAL A 557 37.63 16.34 5.34
CA VAL A 557 36.41 15.60 5.66
C VAL A 557 35.71 15.20 4.35
N ILE A 558 35.67 13.90 4.07
CA ILE A 558 35.05 13.34 2.86
C ILE A 558 33.57 13.09 3.13
N ILE A 559 32.70 13.78 2.39
CA ILE A 559 31.24 13.66 2.49
C ILE A 559 30.73 12.60 1.51
N VAL A 560 29.93 11.66 2.02
CA VAL A 560 29.34 10.55 1.24
C VAL A 560 27.80 10.59 1.34
N PRO A 561 27.08 10.71 0.21
CA PRO A 561 25.63 10.88 0.19
C PRO A 561 24.84 9.56 0.22
N ILE A 562 23.51 9.67 0.31
CA ILE A 562 22.57 8.57 0.05
C ILE A 562 22.25 8.38 -1.43
N ALA A 563 21.56 7.29 -1.77
CA ALA A 563 20.95 7.10 -3.09
C ALA A 563 19.96 8.23 -3.46
N GLY A 564 20.05 8.66 -4.71
CA GLY A 564 19.26 9.76 -5.26
C GLY A 564 19.84 11.15 -5.00
N ASN A 565 20.99 11.26 -4.31
CA ASN A 565 21.64 12.53 -4.02
C ASN A 565 23.11 12.57 -4.44
N THR A 566 23.63 13.79 -4.54
CA THR A 566 25.07 14.09 -4.64
C THR A 566 25.58 14.54 -3.28
N GLY A 567 26.90 14.45 -3.02
CA GLY A 567 27.48 14.90 -1.77
C GLY A 567 27.19 16.39 -1.48
N TYR A 568 27.09 17.21 -2.53
CA TYR A 568 26.68 18.60 -2.38
C TYR A 568 25.18 18.76 -2.07
N SER A 569 24.29 18.18 -2.89
CA SER A 569 22.84 18.44 -2.79
C SER A 569 22.21 18.01 -1.47
N GLU A 570 22.80 17.03 -0.78
CA GLU A 570 22.35 16.57 0.53
C GLU A 570 22.87 17.45 1.68
N TYR A 571 24.09 18.00 1.55
CA TYR A 571 24.79 18.63 2.68
C TYR A 571 25.03 20.14 2.55
N ASN A 572 24.70 20.77 1.41
CA ASN A 572 25.02 22.17 1.12
C ASN A 572 24.45 23.18 2.13
N GLY A 573 23.32 22.85 2.75
CA GLY A 573 22.62 23.68 3.74
C GLY A 573 22.87 23.25 5.19
N ASN A 574 23.72 22.26 5.45
CA ASN A 574 23.97 21.72 6.78
C ASN A 574 25.49 21.52 7.04
N ILE A 575 26.01 20.31 7.05
CA ILE A 575 27.40 19.96 7.36
C ILE A 575 28.39 20.71 6.46
N ILE A 576 28.16 20.79 5.13
CA ILE A 576 29.09 21.53 4.25
C ILE A 576 29.15 23.00 4.67
N THR A 577 28.00 23.62 4.98
CA THR A 577 27.94 25.00 5.48
C THR A 577 28.75 25.15 6.77
N GLN A 578 28.64 24.20 7.70
CA GLN A 578 29.34 24.29 8.97
C GLN A 578 30.85 24.08 8.83
N LEU A 579 31.27 23.09 8.04
CA LEU A 579 32.68 22.77 7.84
C LEU A 579 33.40 23.86 7.04
N ALA A 580 32.78 24.39 5.98
CA ALA A 580 33.35 25.47 5.18
C ALA A 580 33.63 26.73 6.00
N ASN A 581 32.81 27.00 7.03
CA ASN A 581 32.98 28.12 7.96
C ASN A 581 33.84 27.77 9.19
N SER A 582 34.34 26.54 9.30
CA SER A 582 35.16 26.10 10.42
C SER A 582 36.64 26.39 10.21
N ASP A 583 37.41 26.45 11.30
CA ASP A 583 38.86 26.58 11.30
C ASP A 583 39.60 25.23 11.36
N TYR A 584 38.89 24.12 11.63
CA TYR A 584 39.48 22.81 11.92
C TYR A 584 39.35 21.77 10.79
N ALA A 585 38.39 21.94 9.87
CA ALA A 585 38.08 20.95 8.84
C ALA A 585 37.84 21.57 7.46
N ASP A 586 38.15 20.83 6.41
CA ASP A 586 37.84 21.17 5.04
C ASP A 586 36.91 20.11 4.42
N PRO A 587 35.70 20.48 3.97
CA PRO A 587 34.82 19.54 3.29
C PRO A 587 35.30 19.28 1.85
N VAL A 588 35.27 18.02 1.46
CA VAL A 588 35.42 17.52 0.09
C VAL A 588 34.38 16.44 -0.10
N TRP A 589 33.83 16.26 -1.30
CA TRP A 589 32.74 15.29 -1.48
C TRP A 589 32.87 14.50 -2.76
N VAL A 590 32.28 13.29 -2.71
CA VAL A 590 32.22 12.38 -3.84
C VAL A 590 30.81 12.36 -4.40
N ASN A 591 30.69 12.75 -5.65
CA ASN A 591 29.45 12.74 -6.41
C ASN A 591 29.43 11.47 -7.28
N VAL A 592 29.11 10.34 -6.66
CA VAL A 592 29.05 9.05 -7.36
C VAL A 592 28.10 9.16 -8.56
N PRO A 593 28.52 8.77 -9.77
CA PRO A 593 27.69 8.86 -10.96
C PRO A 593 26.33 8.21 -10.77
N THR A 594 25.31 8.76 -11.42
CA THR A 594 23.91 8.35 -11.25
C THR A 594 23.41 8.41 -9.80
N TYR A 595 23.96 9.32 -9.00
CA TYR A 595 23.45 9.68 -7.66
C TYR A 595 23.46 8.52 -6.65
N SER A 596 24.49 7.67 -6.67
CA SER A 596 24.61 6.51 -5.77
C SER A 596 23.44 5.50 -5.86
N ILE A 597 22.65 5.52 -6.95
CA ILE A 597 21.52 4.60 -7.15
C ILE A 597 21.94 3.15 -7.47
N PRO A 598 22.99 2.90 -8.29
CA PRO A 598 23.44 1.55 -8.64
C PRO A 598 24.06 0.78 -7.48
N ASP A 599 24.55 -0.44 -7.77
CA ASP A 599 25.19 -1.38 -6.84
C ASP A 599 26.15 -0.70 -5.83
N ILE A 600 25.88 -0.84 -4.53
CA ILE A 600 26.69 -0.27 -3.44
C ILE A 600 28.14 -0.75 -3.52
N GLN A 601 28.39 -1.97 -4.01
CA GLN A 601 29.73 -2.53 -4.16
C GLN A 601 30.58 -1.75 -5.17
N VAL A 602 29.94 -1.19 -6.21
CA VAL A 602 30.58 -0.32 -7.21
C VAL A 602 30.68 1.10 -6.67
N ASN A 603 29.65 1.60 -5.98
CA ASN A 603 29.72 2.91 -5.33
C ASN A 603 30.87 2.99 -4.32
N ALA A 604 31.20 1.89 -3.65
CA ALA A 604 32.31 1.79 -2.69
C ALA A 604 33.69 1.96 -3.33
N GLU A 605 33.85 1.65 -4.62
CA GLU A 605 35.09 1.90 -5.36
C GLU A 605 35.43 3.40 -5.40
N TYR A 606 34.43 4.26 -5.62
CA TYR A 606 34.60 5.71 -5.59
C TYR A 606 35.03 6.21 -4.21
N VAL A 607 34.47 5.60 -3.15
CA VAL A 607 34.80 5.96 -1.76
C VAL A 607 36.21 5.49 -1.38
N ALA A 608 36.61 4.27 -1.76
CA ALA A 608 37.97 3.78 -1.55
C ALA A 608 39.00 4.67 -2.27
N TYR A 609 38.74 5.01 -3.53
CA TYR A 609 39.63 5.84 -4.32
C TYR A 609 39.77 7.26 -3.76
N VAL A 610 38.67 7.92 -3.37
CA VAL A 610 38.73 9.30 -2.84
C VAL A 610 39.50 9.39 -1.52
N MET A 611 39.44 8.36 -0.65
CA MET A 611 40.23 8.29 0.59
C MET A 611 41.73 8.37 0.28
N HIS A 612 42.21 7.50 -0.61
CA HIS A 612 43.62 7.49 -1.03
C HIS A 612 44.00 8.76 -1.79
N TYR A 613 43.14 9.20 -2.70
CA TYR A 613 43.40 10.36 -3.55
C TYR A 613 43.58 11.62 -2.70
N ILE A 614 42.65 11.93 -1.80
CA ILE A 614 42.75 13.13 -0.94
C ILE A 614 43.92 13.00 0.04
N ALA A 615 44.15 11.83 0.61
CA ALA A 615 45.31 11.61 1.48
C ALA A 615 46.64 11.83 0.75
N SER A 616 46.78 11.31 -0.48
CA SER A 616 48.00 11.49 -1.29
C SER A 616 48.24 12.95 -1.68
N ARG A 617 47.18 13.73 -1.90
CA ARG A 617 47.25 15.15 -2.28
C ARG A 617 47.59 16.07 -1.10
N THR A 618 47.13 15.72 0.09
CA THR A 618 47.23 16.56 1.29
C THR A 618 48.33 16.11 2.25
N GLY A 619 48.81 14.87 2.13
CA GLY A 619 49.71 14.26 3.11
C GLY A 619 49.07 14.00 4.47
N ARG A 620 47.73 14.01 4.56
CA ARG A 620 46.98 13.85 5.82
C ARG A 620 45.95 12.74 5.73
N ASN A 621 45.71 12.09 6.87
CA ASN A 621 44.60 11.18 7.00
C ASN A 621 43.27 11.94 6.88
N VAL A 622 42.31 11.32 6.20
CA VAL A 622 40.97 11.88 6.00
C VAL A 622 40.03 11.47 7.13
N THR A 623 38.95 12.22 7.33
CA THR A 623 37.81 11.83 8.16
C THR A 623 36.61 11.57 7.25
N MET A 624 35.89 10.48 7.45
CA MET A 624 34.67 10.19 6.68
C MET A 624 33.46 10.79 7.38
N MET A 625 32.54 11.36 6.60
CA MET A 625 31.23 11.77 7.05
C MET A 625 30.18 11.27 6.06
N SER A 626 29.34 10.35 6.53
CA SER A 626 28.35 9.66 5.73
C SER A 626 26.96 9.81 6.34
N TYR A 627 25.94 9.67 5.49
CA TYR A 627 24.54 9.64 5.89
C TYR A 627 23.87 8.43 5.24
N GLY A 628 22.97 7.75 5.97
CA GLY A 628 22.17 6.66 5.42
C GLY A 628 23.01 5.61 4.69
N GLN A 629 22.70 5.35 3.42
CA GLN A 629 23.44 4.45 2.53
C GLN A 629 24.96 4.72 2.50
N GLY A 630 25.40 5.98 2.59
CA GLY A 630 26.82 6.33 2.54
C GLY A 630 27.64 5.63 3.62
N SER A 631 27.00 5.24 4.74
CA SER A 631 27.64 4.45 5.80
C SER A 631 28.01 3.04 5.34
N LEU A 632 27.16 2.39 4.53
CA LEU A 632 27.45 1.08 3.93
C LEU A 632 28.53 1.20 2.86
N THR A 633 28.47 2.24 2.02
CA THR A 633 29.48 2.49 0.99
C THR A 633 30.86 2.72 1.60
N THR A 634 30.94 3.53 2.66
CA THR A 634 32.17 3.79 3.43
C THR A 634 32.66 2.53 4.13
N GLY A 635 31.77 1.82 4.83
CA GLY A 635 32.14 0.59 5.52
C GLY A 635 32.61 -0.52 4.56
N TRP A 636 31.99 -0.65 3.38
CA TRP A 636 32.39 -1.63 2.37
C TRP A 636 33.77 -1.30 1.79
N ALA A 637 34.06 -0.02 1.53
CA ALA A 637 35.39 0.44 1.14
C ALA A 637 36.44 0.11 2.21
N LEU A 638 36.18 0.42 3.48
CA LEU A 638 37.07 0.10 4.60
C LEU A 638 37.29 -1.41 4.76
N LYS A 639 36.25 -2.22 4.49
CA LYS A 639 36.32 -3.67 4.56
C LYS A 639 37.22 -4.24 3.47
N TYR A 640 36.93 -3.93 2.20
CA TYR A 640 37.53 -4.62 1.05
C TYR A 640 38.69 -3.89 0.36
N TRP A 641 38.99 -2.64 0.74
CA TRP A 641 40.25 -1.96 0.44
C TRP A 641 40.97 -1.66 1.76
N PRO A 642 41.55 -2.65 2.44
CA PRO A 642 42.12 -2.46 3.78
C PRO A 642 43.18 -1.36 3.87
N SER A 643 43.88 -1.04 2.78
CA SER A 643 44.85 0.05 2.75
C SER A 643 44.22 1.43 3.03
N THR A 644 42.91 1.60 2.78
CA THR A 644 42.17 2.83 3.12
C THR A 644 42.17 3.12 4.62
N ARG A 645 42.27 2.08 5.46
CA ARG A 645 42.33 2.20 6.92
C ARG A 645 43.57 2.97 7.38
N ASN A 646 44.68 2.87 6.64
CA ASN A 646 45.94 3.55 6.99
C ASN A 646 45.90 5.06 6.73
N VAL A 647 45.04 5.50 5.81
CA VAL A 647 44.92 6.92 5.44
C VAL A 647 43.63 7.55 5.95
N THR A 648 42.88 6.86 6.81
CA THR A 648 41.61 7.35 7.35
C THR A 648 41.68 7.36 8.87
N SER A 649 41.35 8.51 9.45
CA SER A 649 41.44 8.76 10.90
C SER A 649 40.19 8.36 11.66
N SER A 650 39.00 8.54 11.08
CA SER A 650 37.72 8.25 11.73
C SER A 650 36.60 8.04 10.72
N ASP A 651 35.63 7.20 11.08
CA ASP A 651 34.36 7.00 10.37
C ASP A 651 33.21 7.67 11.14
N PHE A 652 32.50 8.59 10.50
CA PHE A 652 31.36 9.28 11.08
C PHE A 652 30.11 9.00 10.26
N ALA A 653 29.08 8.44 10.90
CA ALA A 653 27.84 8.07 10.23
C ALA A 653 26.63 8.69 10.92
N ILE A 654 25.86 9.47 10.16
CA ILE A 654 24.57 10.01 10.56
C ILE A 654 23.49 9.10 9.98
N ASN A 655 22.59 8.62 10.82
CA ASN A 655 21.50 7.74 10.42
C ASN A 655 21.96 6.50 9.61
N GLY A 656 23.03 5.83 10.07
CA GLY A 656 23.64 4.71 9.35
C GLY A 656 22.73 3.48 9.20
N VAL A 657 23.03 2.62 8.23
CA VAL A 657 22.20 1.46 7.81
C VAL A 657 22.98 0.15 7.86
N TYR A 658 23.86 -0.03 8.85
CA TYR A 658 24.81 -1.15 8.91
C TYR A 658 24.17 -2.54 9.14
N LYS A 659 22.88 -2.59 9.49
CA LYS A 659 22.09 -3.83 9.59
C LYS A 659 21.03 -3.95 8.51
N GLY A 660 21.01 -3.05 7.54
CA GLY A 660 19.85 -2.90 6.66
C GLY A 660 18.66 -2.25 7.37
N SER A 661 17.53 -2.14 6.69
CA SER A 661 16.34 -1.45 7.20
C SER A 661 15.06 -2.17 6.77
N ASP A 662 14.10 -2.25 7.70
CA ASP A 662 12.72 -2.66 7.46
C ASP A 662 11.76 -1.47 7.33
N ALA A 663 12.31 -0.25 7.27
CA ALA A 663 11.50 0.96 7.14
C ALA A 663 10.59 0.93 5.91
N VAL A 664 9.52 1.73 6.00
CA VAL A 664 8.51 1.89 4.96
C VAL A 664 9.13 2.31 3.63
N VAL A 665 10.24 3.07 3.62
CA VAL A 665 10.87 3.54 2.37
C VAL A 665 11.48 2.41 1.52
N PRO A 666 12.43 1.58 2.01
CA PRO A 666 12.89 0.39 1.28
C PRO A 666 11.76 -0.58 0.92
N ASN A 667 10.79 -0.75 1.81
CA ASN A 667 9.71 -1.72 1.61
C ASN A 667 8.66 -1.24 0.61
N THR A 668 8.28 0.04 0.61
CA THR A 668 7.31 0.60 -0.35
C THR A 668 7.85 0.60 -1.78
N LEU A 669 9.15 0.83 -1.95
CA LEU A 669 9.84 0.75 -3.25
C LEU A 669 9.95 -0.68 -3.80
N VAL A 670 9.92 -1.71 -2.95
CA VAL A 670 10.16 -3.11 -3.36
C VAL A 670 8.89 -3.96 -3.36
N ASN A 671 7.93 -3.70 -2.47
CA ASN A 671 6.78 -4.59 -2.19
C ASN A 671 5.66 -4.56 -3.25
N VAL A 672 5.81 -3.77 -4.31
CA VAL A 672 4.85 -3.64 -5.42
C VAL A 672 5.09 -4.65 -6.56
N GLY A 673 5.99 -5.62 -6.40
CA GLY A 673 6.32 -6.59 -7.47
C GLY A 673 7.06 -5.99 -8.67
N LEU A 674 7.25 -4.66 -8.69
CA LEU A 674 7.96 -3.90 -9.73
C LEU A 674 9.49 -3.95 -9.56
N GLY A 675 9.97 -4.46 -8.41
CA GLY A 675 11.37 -4.36 -8.02
C GLY A 675 11.77 -2.97 -7.55
N ALA A 676 13.00 -2.82 -7.07
CA ALA A 676 13.63 -1.53 -6.79
C ALA A 676 14.97 -1.40 -7.49
N VAL A 677 15.60 -0.22 -7.34
CA VAL A 677 16.97 0.00 -7.80
C VAL A 677 17.96 -0.81 -6.95
N PRO A 678 19.11 -1.23 -7.50
CA PRO A 678 20.05 -2.12 -6.83
C PRO A 678 20.38 -1.74 -5.38
N SER A 679 20.77 -0.48 -5.15
CA SER A 679 21.19 -0.05 -3.81
C SER A 679 20.07 -0.01 -2.77
N ILE A 680 18.81 0.11 -3.18
CA ILE A 680 17.66 0.07 -2.25
C ILE A 680 17.37 -1.38 -1.83
N ILE A 681 17.46 -2.35 -2.76
CA ILE A 681 17.31 -3.77 -2.43
C ILE A 681 18.44 -4.20 -1.49
N GLN A 682 19.67 -3.79 -1.78
CA GLN A 682 20.84 -4.10 -0.96
C GLN A 682 20.75 -3.53 0.46
N GLN A 683 19.94 -2.50 0.71
CA GLN A 683 19.72 -1.93 2.04
C GLN A 683 18.65 -2.65 2.87
N LYS A 684 17.94 -3.66 2.33
CA LYS A 684 17.00 -4.46 3.13
C LYS A 684 17.71 -5.23 4.23
N PHE A 685 17.07 -5.38 5.38
CA PHE A 685 17.61 -6.10 6.53
C PHE A 685 18.12 -7.51 6.17
N GLU A 686 17.37 -8.23 5.33
CA GLU A 686 17.66 -9.62 4.96
C GLU A 686 18.51 -9.79 3.68
N SER A 687 19.00 -8.70 3.07
CA SER A 687 19.73 -8.79 1.79
C SER A 687 21.04 -9.57 1.94
N ASN A 688 21.43 -10.30 0.88
CA ASN A 688 22.74 -10.95 0.78
C ASN A 688 23.86 -9.91 0.88
N PHE A 689 23.66 -8.68 0.41
CA PHE A 689 24.62 -7.60 0.60
C PHE A 689 24.84 -7.27 2.07
N ILE A 690 23.78 -7.09 2.88
CA ILE A 690 23.92 -6.84 4.32
C ILE A 690 24.57 -8.02 5.02
N GLN A 691 24.19 -9.25 4.68
CA GLN A 691 24.82 -10.44 5.22
C GLN A 691 26.33 -10.49 4.90
N ALA A 692 26.70 -10.23 3.64
CA ALA A 692 28.09 -10.17 3.20
C ALA A 692 28.85 -8.98 3.82
N PHE A 693 28.21 -7.83 4.01
CA PHE A 693 28.80 -6.67 4.67
C PHE A 693 29.16 -7.00 6.12
N ARG A 694 28.23 -7.63 6.86
CA ARG A 694 28.35 -7.91 8.28
C ARG A 694 29.25 -9.11 8.61
N SER A 695 29.44 -10.03 7.66
CA SER A 695 30.29 -11.21 7.85
C SER A 695 31.74 -10.84 8.20
N ASN A 696 32.48 -11.77 8.81
CA ASN A 696 33.91 -11.63 9.12
C ASN A 696 34.23 -10.32 9.88
N GLY A 697 33.41 -10.01 10.88
CA GLY A 697 33.57 -8.83 11.75
C GLY A 697 33.29 -7.49 11.07
N GLY A 698 32.61 -7.46 9.92
CA GLY A 698 32.21 -6.21 9.27
C GLY A 698 31.11 -5.44 10.01
N ASP A 699 30.40 -6.11 10.91
CA ASP A 699 29.46 -5.48 11.86
C ASP A 699 30.15 -4.64 12.96
N SER A 700 31.46 -4.83 13.14
CA SER A 700 32.31 -4.03 14.00
C SER A 700 33.09 -2.97 13.23
N ALA A 701 33.46 -1.89 13.91
CA ALA A 701 34.25 -0.80 13.34
C ALA A 701 35.65 -1.28 12.88
N TYR A 702 36.13 -0.69 11.79
CA TYR A 702 37.52 -0.84 11.30
C TYR A 702 38.44 0.30 11.76
N LEU A 703 37.84 1.43 12.13
CA LEU A 703 38.50 2.66 12.54
C LEU A 703 37.73 3.27 13.71
N PRO A 704 38.29 4.24 14.45
CA PRO A 704 37.54 5.03 15.40
C PRO A 704 36.22 5.53 14.78
N SER A 705 35.07 5.11 15.34
CA SER A 705 33.77 5.31 14.69
C SER A 705 32.77 6.04 15.57
N THR A 706 32.06 7.01 15.00
CA THR A 706 30.96 7.73 15.66
C THR A 706 29.68 7.57 14.86
N SER A 707 28.70 6.91 15.44
CA SER A 707 27.39 6.68 14.85
C SER A 707 26.33 7.48 15.60
N ILE A 708 25.52 8.26 14.89
CA ILE A 708 24.44 9.08 15.48
C ILE A 708 23.14 8.78 14.77
N TYR A 709 22.09 8.53 15.54
CA TYR A 709 20.80 8.11 14.99
C TYR A 709 19.63 8.60 15.84
N SER A 710 18.45 8.65 15.21
CA SER A 710 17.19 8.99 15.85
C SER A 710 16.36 7.73 16.02
N SER A 711 15.69 7.61 17.15
CA SER A 711 14.98 6.43 17.62
C SER A 711 13.67 6.16 16.86
N PHE A 712 12.56 6.02 17.58
CA PHE A 712 11.21 5.73 17.08
C PHE A 712 10.61 6.75 16.11
N TYR A 713 11.29 7.86 15.82
CA TYR A 713 10.83 8.87 14.88
C TYR A 713 11.39 8.67 13.46
N ASP A 714 12.47 7.91 13.28
CA ASP A 714 13.14 7.80 11.98
C ASP A 714 12.26 7.13 10.92
N ILE A 715 11.99 7.83 9.82
CA ILE A 715 11.15 7.29 8.74
C ILE A 715 11.97 6.61 7.62
N LEU A 716 13.29 6.80 7.61
CA LEU A 716 14.18 6.35 6.55
C LEU A 716 14.82 5.00 6.90
N VAL A 717 15.18 4.83 8.16
CA VAL A 717 15.90 3.66 8.66
C VAL A 717 15.23 3.16 9.93
N GLN A 718 14.85 1.88 9.94
CA GLN A 718 14.31 1.23 11.14
C GLN A 718 14.77 -0.24 11.19
N PRO A 719 15.02 -0.80 12.39
CA PRO A 719 14.95 -0.13 13.70
C PRO A 719 16.14 0.82 13.97
N GLN A 720 15.94 1.88 14.76
CA GLN A 720 17.01 2.80 15.20
C GLN A 720 17.05 3.04 16.71
N SER A 721 16.76 2.02 17.55
CA SER A 721 16.86 2.16 19.01
C SER A 721 17.78 1.14 19.65
N GLY A 722 18.54 1.59 20.65
CA GLY A 722 19.45 0.79 21.46
C GLY A 722 20.47 0.01 20.64
N THR A 723 20.91 -1.13 21.18
CA THR A 723 21.82 -2.04 20.46
C THR A 723 21.17 -2.71 19.26
N GLY A 724 19.84 -2.67 19.15
CA GLY A 724 19.06 -3.14 18.01
C GLY A 724 19.17 -2.23 16.78
N ALA A 725 19.50 -0.94 16.97
CA ALA A 725 19.58 0.05 15.90
C ALA A 725 20.43 -0.40 14.71
N SER A 726 20.00 -0.06 13.50
CA SER A 726 20.74 -0.35 12.27
C SER A 726 22.04 0.44 12.20
N ALA A 727 22.04 1.66 12.74
CA ALA A 727 23.23 2.48 12.84
C ALA A 727 24.25 1.98 13.89
N TYR A 728 23.87 1.04 14.77
CA TYR A 728 24.75 0.57 15.84
C TYR A 728 25.99 -0.16 15.29
N ARG A 729 27.18 0.23 15.75
CA ARG A 729 28.45 -0.44 15.44
C ARG A 729 29.06 -1.15 16.65
N GLY A 730 29.57 -2.36 16.42
CA GLY A 730 30.41 -3.08 17.39
C GLY A 730 31.86 -2.59 17.38
N ASP A 731 32.65 -3.01 18.36
CA ASP A 731 34.06 -2.63 18.52
C ASP A 731 34.97 -3.84 18.77
N ALA A 732 34.79 -4.92 18.02
CA ALA A 732 35.60 -6.14 18.18
C ALA A 732 37.11 -5.91 17.97
N ARG A 733 37.49 -4.85 17.24
CA ARG A 733 38.89 -4.47 16.97
C ARG A 733 39.48 -3.47 17.97
N ALA A 734 38.71 -3.08 18.99
CA ALA A 734 39.11 -2.10 20.00
C ALA A 734 39.64 -0.78 19.40
N VAL A 735 39.04 -0.34 18.29
CA VAL A 735 39.39 0.92 17.59
C VAL A 735 38.68 2.12 18.22
N GLY A 736 37.70 1.87 19.08
CA GLY A 736 36.92 2.89 19.78
C GLY A 736 35.66 3.26 19.00
N VAL A 737 34.50 3.02 19.62
CA VAL A 737 33.20 3.33 19.03
C VAL A 737 32.34 4.17 19.97
N THR A 738 31.64 5.15 19.40
CA THR A 738 30.56 5.89 20.05
C THR A 738 29.28 5.70 19.26
N ASN A 739 28.25 5.14 19.88
CA ASN A 739 26.89 5.05 19.33
C ASN A 739 25.99 6.01 20.12
N ALA A 740 25.45 7.03 19.45
CA ALA A 740 24.69 8.11 20.05
C ALA A 740 23.25 8.15 19.54
N GLU A 741 22.33 7.58 20.31
CA GLU A 741 20.89 7.77 20.13
C GLU A 741 20.49 9.15 20.66
N VAL A 742 20.05 10.06 19.78
CA VAL A 742 19.87 11.48 20.16
C VAL A 742 18.81 11.67 21.25
N GLN A 743 17.75 10.85 21.24
CA GLN A 743 16.71 10.87 22.28
C GLN A 743 17.21 10.38 23.65
N VAL A 744 18.27 9.55 23.69
CA VAL A 744 18.89 9.08 24.93
C VAL A 744 19.91 10.09 25.43
N VAL A 745 20.79 10.56 24.53
CA VAL A 745 21.86 11.49 24.88
C VAL A 745 21.32 12.85 25.33
N CYS A 746 20.30 13.36 24.64
CA CYS A 746 19.71 14.67 24.89
C CYS A 746 18.31 14.59 25.52
N ALA A 747 18.03 13.53 26.29
CA ALA A 747 16.73 13.26 26.89
C ALA A 747 16.13 14.50 27.60
N GLY A 748 14.87 14.81 27.29
CA GLY A 748 14.14 15.94 27.88
C GLY A 748 14.59 17.34 27.42
N ARG A 749 15.46 17.43 26.42
CA ARG A 749 15.97 18.70 25.88
C ARG A 749 15.61 18.87 24.40
N PRO A 750 15.71 20.09 23.83
CA PRO A 750 15.36 20.33 22.43
C PRO A 750 16.06 19.41 21.41
N ALA A 751 17.35 19.11 21.59
CA ALA A 751 18.06 18.17 20.72
C ALA A 751 17.62 16.70 20.91
N GLY A 752 17.01 16.33 22.03
CA GLY A 752 16.44 14.99 22.24
C GLY A 752 14.98 14.88 21.82
N SER A 753 14.43 15.88 21.12
CA SER A 753 13.04 15.91 20.70
C SER A 753 12.81 15.13 19.40
N PHE A 754 11.84 15.57 18.59
CA PHE A 754 11.43 14.91 17.36
C PHE A 754 12.46 15.14 16.23
N TYR A 755 13.05 14.04 15.73
CA TYR A 755 13.84 14.03 14.50
C TYR A 755 13.45 12.81 13.67
N ASP A 756 12.88 13.03 12.49
CA ASP A 756 12.38 11.98 11.61
C ASP A 756 13.47 11.24 10.82
N GLY A 757 14.72 11.33 11.26
CA GLY A 757 15.90 10.93 10.49
C GLY A 757 16.38 12.07 9.59
N SER A 758 15.53 12.61 8.73
CA SER A 758 15.90 13.63 7.72
C SER A 758 16.50 14.92 8.31
N GLY A 759 16.09 15.28 9.52
CA GLY A 759 16.61 16.44 10.24
C GLY A 759 17.96 16.22 10.94
N LEU A 760 18.53 15.01 10.94
CA LEU A 760 19.73 14.71 11.73
C LEU A 760 20.98 15.46 11.26
N SER A 761 21.09 15.83 9.98
CA SER A 761 22.25 16.59 9.48
C SER A 761 22.32 18.02 10.00
N VAL A 762 21.21 18.58 10.52
CA VAL A 762 21.19 19.90 11.19
C VAL A 762 21.19 19.79 12.71
N HIS A 763 21.21 18.57 13.25
CA HIS A 763 21.24 18.33 14.69
C HIS A 763 22.56 18.83 15.30
N PRO A 764 22.57 19.39 16.52
CA PRO A 764 23.80 19.91 17.15
C PRO A 764 24.86 18.85 17.49
N LEU A 765 24.44 17.63 17.84
CA LEU A 765 25.33 16.55 18.27
C LEU A 765 26.33 16.07 17.19
N PRO A 766 25.94 15.81 15.92
CA PRO A 766 26.89 15.51 14.85
C PRO A 766 28.05 16.51 14.74
N TYR A 767 27.74 17.80 14.78
CA TYR A 767 28.75 18.84 14.71
C TYR A 767 29.71 18.83 15.91
N ALA A 768 29.16 18.74 17.12
CA ALA A 768 29.96 18.72 18.35
C ALA A 768 30.89 17.51 18.42
N LEU A 769 30.37 16.32 18.09
CA LEU A 769 31.15 15.08 18.12
C LEU A 769 32.20 15.01 17.00
N LEU A 770 31.92 15.55 15.81
CA LEU A 770 32.91 15.62 14.73
C LEU A 770 34.07 16.54 15.11
N ARG A 771 33.77 17.73 15.64
CA ARG A 771 34.80 18.66 16.12
C ARG A 771 35.65 18.03 17.22
N ASP A 772 35.01 17.36 18.17
CA ASP A 772 35.69 16.65 19.24
C ASP A 772 36.61 15.54 18.73
N ALA A 773 36.14 14.71 17.78
CA ALA A 773 36.93 13.65 17.17
C ALA A 773 38.16 14.20 16.44
N ILE A 774 38.00 15.27 15.66
CA ILE A 774 39.12 15.88 14.91
C ILE A 774 40.13 16.52 15.87
N ALA A 775 39.68 17.16 16.95
CA ALA A 775 40.56 17.83 17.91
C ALA A 775 41.34 16.86 18.80
N ASN A 776 40.76 15.71 19.16
CA ASN A 776 41.31 14.81 20.17
C ASN A 776 41.77 13.45 19.62
N GLY A 777 41.46 13.13 18.36
CA GLY A 777 41.61 11.80 17.81
C GLY A 777 40.63 10.79 18.41
N GLY A 778 40.56 9.61 17.79
CA GLY A 778 39.59 8.58 18.17
C GLY A 778 38.15 8.95 17.80
N PRO A 779 37.13 8.22 18.29
CA PRO A 779 35.74 8.59 18.03
C PRO A 779 35.39 9.86 18.81
N GLY A 780 34.35 10.57 18.38
CA GLY A 780 33.76 11.64 19.17
C GLY A 780 33.26 11.07 20.50
N ARG A 781 33.53 11.74 21.62
CA ARG A 781 33.16 11.28 22.96
C ARG A 781 32.19 12.26 23.60
N LEU A 782 31.04 11.71 24.03
CA LEU A 782 30.03 12.45 24.79
C LEU A 782 30.58 13.09 26.08
N SER A 783 31.58 12.46 26.70
CA SER A 783 32.22 12.98 27.92
C SER A 783 33.14 14.18 27.70
N ARG A 784 33.50 14.51 26.44
CA ARG A 784 34.38 15.63 26.08
C ARG A 784 33.63 16.86 25.56
N ILE A 785 32.31 16.78 25.45
CA ILE A 785 31.46 17.88 24.98
C ILE A 785 30.52 18.34 26.09
N ASP A 786 30.20 19.64 26.11
CA ASP A 786 29.19 20.17 27.03
C ASP A 786 27.79 19.81 26.53
N LEU A 787 27.27 18.68 26.98
CA LEU A 787 25.92 18.23 26.65
C LEU A 787 24.84 19.22 27.12
N ASN A 788 25.12 20.06 28.12
CA ASN A 788 24.14 21.06 28.51
C ASN A 788 23.92 22.09 27.42
N GLN A 789 25.03 22.58 26.87
CA GLN A 789 25.02 23.52 25.77
C GLN A 789 24.54 22.86 24.47
N VAL A 790 25.15 21.73 24.09
CA VAL A 790 24.88 21.03 22.82
C VAL A 790 23.42 20.61 22.72
N CYS A 791 22.83 20.09 23.80
CA CYS A 791 21.45 19.62 23.77
C CYS A 791 20.40 20.74 23.95
N SER A 792 20.81 21.98 24.24
CA SER A 792 19.89 23.10 24.54
C SER A 792 19.16 23.68 23.31
N THR A 793 19.61 23.36 22.10
CA THR A 793 19.05 23.87 20.84
C THR A 793 18.59 22.73 19.94
N TYR A 794 17.64 23.00 19.04
CA TYR A 794 17.20 22.04 18.02
C TYR A 794 18.16 21.99 16.82
N LEU A 795 18.74 23.13 16.45
CA LEU A 795 19.70 23.22 15.35
C LEU A 795 21.12 23.39 15.89
N ALA A 796 22.09 22.89 15.12
CA ALA A 796 23.49 23.14 15.37
C ALA A 796 23.84 24.63 15.29
N PRO A 797 24.91 25.09 15.99
CA PRO A 797 25.30 26.50 15.97
C PRO A 797 25.49 27.04 14.56
N GLY A 798 24.94 28.22 14.29
CA GLY A 798 25.03 28.90 12.99
C GLY A 798 23.98 28.46 11.96
N LEU A 799 23.15 27.45 12.25
CA LEU A 799 22.07 27.00 11.36
C LEU A 799 20.72 27.61 11.75
N GLY A 800 19.95 28.04 10.75
CA GLY A 800 18.62 28.63 10.91
C GLY A 800 17.52 27.88 10.15
N LEU A 801 16.37 28.52 10.00
CA LEU A 801 15.21 27.96 9.30
C LEU A 801 15.53 27.58 7.85
N GLU A 802 16.26 28.43 7.11
CA GLU A 802 16.65 28.11 5.73
C GLU A 802 17.50 26.84 5.63
N ASN A 803 18.40 26.62 6.59
CA ASN A 803 19.24 25.42 6.64
C ASN A 803 18.40 24.16 6.90
N LEU A 804 17.42 24.26 7.81
CA LEU A 804 16.47 23.17 8.06
C LEU A 804 15.67 22.85 6.80
N LEU A 805 15.13 23.86 6.12
CA LEU A 805 14.34 23.68 4.89
C LEU A 805 15.17 23.16 3.72
N SER A 806 16.40 23.65 3.55
CA SER A 806 17.34 23.15 2.54
C SER A 806 17.68 21.69 2.78
N THR A 807 17.79 21.26 4.05
CA THR A 807 18.03 19.86 4.40
C THR A 807 16.83 18.97 4.01
N GLN A 808 15.61 19.49 3.94
CA GLN A 808 14.46 18.70 3.48
C GLN A 808 14.49 18.41 1.96
N ASN A 809 15.26 19.18 1.19
CA ASN A 809 15.33 19.04 -0.27
C ASN A 809 15.88 17.69 -0.72
N PHE A 810 16.74 17.04 0.08
CA PHE A 810 17.34 15.76 -0.32
C PHE A 810 16.29 14.63 -0.43
N LEU A 811 15.20 14.69 0.36
CA LEU A 811 14.11 13.71 0.26
C LEU A 811 13.33 13.85 -1.05
N ILE A 812 13.02 15.10 -1.42
CA ILE A 812 12.35 15.43 -2.68
C ILE A 812 13.24 15.01 -3.86
N SER A 813 14.53 15.32 -3.77
CA SER A 813 15.54 14.94 -4.77
C SER A 813 15.67 13.43 -4.91
N ALA A 814 15.73 12.71 -3.79
CA ALA A 814 15.84 11.26 -3.78
C ALA A 814 14.64 10.61 -4.47
N ALA A 815 13.42 11.03 -4.16
CA ALA A 815 12.22 10.50 -4.82
C ALA A 815 12.23 10.71 -6.33
N VAL A 816 12.50 11.92 -6.81
CA VAL A 816 12.43 12.18 -8.26
C VAL A 816 13.57 11.51 -9.04
N ARG A 817 14.64 11.05 -8.38
CA ARG A 817 15.73 10.32 -9.05
C ARG A 817 15.61 8.81 -8.91
N VAL A 818 15.29 8.30 -7.72
CA VAL A 818 15.21 6.86 -7.43
C VAL A 818 13.98 6.23 -8.08
N ILE A 819 12.84 6.92 -8.07
CA ILE A 819 11.56 6.37 -8.52
C ILE A 819 11.55 6.12 -10.05
N PRO A 820 11.90 7.09 -10.93
CA PRO A 820 11.95 6.83 -12.37
C PRO A 820 13.15 6.01 -12.82
N TYR A 821 14.13 5.75 -11.95
CA TYR A 821 15.33 5.03 -12.36
C TYR A 821 15.02 3.59 -12.79
N LEU A 822 15.55 3.22 -13.96
CA LEU A 822 15.44 1.88 -14.55
C LEU A 822 16.85 1.34 -14.87
N PRO A 823 17.04 0.02 -14.88
CA PRO A 823 16.04 -1.02 -14.57
C PRO A 823 15.76 -1.18 -13.07
N LYS A 824 14.57 -1.68 -12.72
CA LYS A 824 14.23 -2.17 -11.37
C LYS A 824 14.30 -3.69 -11.33
N SER A 825 14.65 -4.24 -10.17
CA SER A 825 14.81 -5.68 -9.96
C SER A 825 14.19 -6.09 -8.62
N LEU A 826 13.67 -7.31 -8.53
CA LEU A 826 13.28 -7.92 -7.25
C LEU A 826 14.46 -8.57 -6.54
N VAL A 827 15.55 -8.79 -7.27
CA VAL A 827 16.77 -9.45 -6.78
C VAL A 827 17.90 -8.43 -6.76
N GLU A 828 18.66 -8.40 -5.68
CA GLU A 828 19.87 -7.57 -5.60
C GLU A 828 20.97 -8.08 -6.57
N PRO A 829 21.95 -7.24 -6.92
CA PRO A 829 23.11 -7.69 -7.69
C PRO A 829 23.87 -8.81 -6.99
N ALA A 830 24.52 -9.66 -7.79
CA ALA A 830 25.42 -10.67 -7.24
C ALA A 830 26.54 -10.03 -6.41
N ILE A 831 26.88 -10.68 -5.31
CA ILE A 831 28.02 -10.29 -4.47
C ILE A 831 29.31 -10.42 -5.29
N LYS A 832 30.15 -9.40 -5.26
CA LYS A 832 31.41 -9.36 -6.00
C LYS A 832 32.33 -10.51 -5.54
N PRO A 833 33.08 -11.15 -6.44
CA PRO A 833 33.91 -12.31 -6.08
C PRO A 833 34.89 -12.06 -4.94
N TYR A 834 35.48 -10.86 -4.87
CA TYR A 834 36.42 -10.49 -3.81
C TYR A 834 35.78 -10.53 -2.40
N ALA A 835 34.45 -10.41 -2.30
CA ALA A 835 33.76 -10.36 -1.01
C ALA A 835 33.58 -11.74 -0.36
N SER A 836 33.95 -12.81 -1.06
CA SER A 836 33.99 -14.18 -0.52
C SER A 836 35.23 -14.50 0.32
N VAL A 837 36.27 -13.67 0.22
CA VAL A 837 37.54 -13.84 0.97
C VAL A 837 37.47 -13.04 2.26
N ASP A 838 38.04 -13.58 3.36
CA ASP A 838 38.20 -12.84 4.60
C ASP A 838 39.21 -11.68 4.41
N PRO A 839 38.77 -10.41 4.48
CA PRO A 839 39.66 -9.28 4.25
C PRO A 839 40.70 -9.08 5.36
N ASP A 840 40.47 -9.60 6.56
CA ASP A 840 41.45 -9.54 7.66
C ASP A 840 42.43 -10.73 7.61
N GLY A 841 42.16 -11.75 6.79
CA GLY A 841 43.04 -12.91 6.57
C GLY A 841 44.16 -12.66 5.56
N CYS A 842 44.15 -11.52 4.85
CA CYS A 842 45.21 -11.18 3.89
C CYS A 842 46.45 -10.63 4.63
N THR A 843 47.39 -11.52 4.95
CA THR A 843 48.74 -11.11 5.37
C THR A 843 49.56 -10.81 4.13
N ALA A 844 49.86 -9.54 3.88
CA ALA A 844 50.84 -9.17 2.86
C ALA A 844 52.21 -9.74 3.29
N THR A 845 52.65 -10.84 2.67
CA THR A 845 54.05 -11.25 2.73
C THR A 845 54.86 -10.17 2.03
N THR A 846 55.68 -9.45 2.81
CA THR A 846 56.62 -8.42 2.38
C THR A 846 57.59 -8.91 1.32
#